data_AF-A0A2N0WW06-F1
#
_entry.id   AF-A0A2N0WW06-F1
#
_cell.length_a   1.000
_cell.length_b   1.000
_cell.length_c   1.000
_cell.angle_alpha   90.00
_cell.angle_beta   90.00
_cell.angle_gamma   90.00
#
_symmetry.space_group_name_H-M   'P 1'
#
loop_
_entity.id
_entity.type
_entity.pdbx_description
1 polymer ?
#
loop_
_entity_poly.entity_id
_entity_poly.type
_entity_poly.pdbx_seq_one_letter_code
_entity_poly.pdbx_strand_id
1 'polypeptide(L)'
;VCKSYGGYLGKANGGTISDGTTSTEFVNFAQLQGGSKVDTVTVSAGGVESIKLGGDADIFISTGGLVTNVDGEAGADTFTLDDIANIGLINGGAESDTLTLNGTEQVVKLGTNVTLVENINATAGKLVAQDIDNSWEVTSSNSGTLKNTTEGVVTFIGFSDLVGGALDDSFTVDSFDYFTSIDGGKHVVGDSVFINANNQTVIIGENLFNIETITAAKGGTNVLQGDDIETLWEVTDYGKGSISYFSDGETKNISFTNFTDLQGGALDDTFKLSLMDHISGIIDGGDHVKGDLIELSTDNQIVKLGSDIDNIEVITASGGRNSLFAKNDINTWDINALNGGEVNNIAFSNFTDLVGGELVDTFTVSANGAVDGIINAGNGADELIVKLNSENRTQSGVINFVGGDDGAEDSVSIQGVTGDKLAFSETYQANVLVESLQFDQLSYENSFTQANVQVNFREVSSVDDAIQTSSLVINNAGADDVLYVNENAFSTKSGLVDISYASKDKGNVTLQAFDNSSIELNGDVTVAGDLTVTANTVKQDQGTIFADRIIFDNASSVGSNKAIDTNVDELLVRNHSGEIYLSQTGDLLISAIDNTTGLIDVSALSGLIESDANLNSSGDLTLESAEIKFTGFNNLAGKLDLTADDIVINNDSITNLVGIKAKNVSVTSNGDINATGDINVSANGNGSALFTSSNGSISLAGNNIIDSLNVNASNDILLSDLTTSNLVAETQNGDIVAAGSLDISQYFDAITTKLTARNGDISLLNDSNNFNKISLTANNAQIVDRNDLSLLDSSLTNNLTVNANGRLALGTITAGESMYLDAGVGNITSEKSDLTASEIILRATTGIGSGNYDNLVGSSADMSGAINMTASTLSAINNNSGIINLSNSKDVVINDLRNGGDIVLSNIGDMTLQTTQLEGGVNGQMKGAIDANYGYPTENPVYPGRVAILTDKANSVYTTGLGFAEADITAESLLVRSVLNFGKASQPIRLRVNDDFTLLGSFGAPFYIGERPRNITTTADIIEININGLSGQQLIEVESLSEVDPAIFAEVRNYNVDDVSLLMPRDQRFDEEDEEEDEEESILQ
;
A
#
# COMPACT_ATOMS: atom_id res chain seq x y z
N VAL A 1 -2.85 119.25 -40.22
CA VAL A 1 -3.23 119.77 -41.57
C VAL A 1 -4.24 118.81 -42.18
N CYS A 2 -5.48 119.24 -42.46
CA CYS A 2 -6.54 118.33 -42.91
C CYS A 2 -6.74 118.43 -44.45
N LYS A 3 -6.57 117.32 -45.19
CA LYS A 3 -6.91 117.23 -46.63
C LYS A 3 -8.31 116.61 -46.78
N SER A 4 -9.27 117.37 -47.30
CA SER A 4 -10.60 116.87 -47.67
C SER A 4 -10.55 116.19 -49.04
N TYR A 5 -11.10 114.98 -49.20
CA TYR A 5 -11.31 114.36 -50.51
C TYR A 5 -12.79 114.42 -50.90
N GLY A 6 -13.05 114.97 -52.09
CA GLY A 6 -14.38 114.99 -52.70
C GLY A 6 -14.65 113.71 -53.47
N GLY A 7 -15.63 112.93 -53.00
CA GLY A 7 -16.36 111.96 -53.81
C GLY A 7 -16.15 110.50 -53.44
N TYR A 8 -16.93 109.99 -52.46
CA TYR A 8 -17.67 108.72 -52.53
C TYR A 8 -18.76 108.75 -51.44
N LEU A 9 -20.02 108.48 -51.83
CA LEU A 9 -21.18 108.40 -50.93
C LEU A 9 -21.13 107.07 -50.15
N GLY A 10 -20.76 107.14 -48.87
CA GLY A 10 -20.84 106.00 -47.95
C GLY A 10 -20.30 106.33 -46.55
N LYS A 11 -21.16 106.92 -45.71
CA LYS A 11 -20.95 107.37 -44.30
C LYS A 11 -19.99 108.56 -44.13
N ALA A 12 -20.52 109.72 -43.73
CA ALA A 12 -19.71 110.87 -43.32
C ALA A 12 -18.84 110.48 -42.12
N ASN A 13 -17.53 110.62 -42.22
CA ASN A 13 -16.66 110.45 -41.05
C ASN A 13 -16.78 111.68 -40.14
N GLY A 14 -16.81 111.46 -38.83
CA GLY A 14 -17.12 112.50 -37.84
C GLY A 14 -16.46 112.20 -36.50
N GLY A 15 -15.91 113.24 -35.88
CA GLY A 15 -15.16 113.15 -34.64
C GLY A 15 -14.62 114.50 -34.17
N THR A 16 -13.77 114.48 -33.15
CA THR A 16 -13.13 115.68 -32.57
C THR A 16 -11.61 115.54 -32.57
N ILE A 17 -10.89 116.64 -32.82
CA ILE A 17 -9.45 116.76 -32.61
C ILE A 17 -9.18 117.93 -31.66
N SER A 18 -8.31 117.76 -30.66
CA SER A 18 -8.05 118.76 -29.62
C SER A 18 -6.56 118.89 -29.30
N ASP A 19 -5.99 120.08 -29.35
CA ASP A 19 -4.56 120.38 -29.09
C ASP A 19 -4.23 120.61 -27.59
N GLY A 20 -5.06 120.05 -26.70
CA GLY A 20 -5.04 120.28 -25.26
C GLY A 20 -5.57 121.65 -24.81
N THR A 21 -5.82 122.62 -25.71
CA THR A 21 -6.38 123.95 -25.37
C THR A 21 -7.65 124.30 -26.12
N THR A 22 -7.81 123.78 -27.34
CA THR A 22 -8.97 124.00 -28.21
C THR A 22 -9.38 122.68 -28.86
N SER A 23 -10.68 122.39 -28.89
CA SER A 23 -11.26 121.20 -29.52
C SER A 23 -12.08 121.58 -30.75
N THR A 24 -11.89 120.85 -31.85
CA THR A 24 -12.51 121.10 -33.15
C THR A 24 -13.17 119.82 -33.68
N GLU A 25 -14.42 119.92 -34.10
CA GLU A 25 -15.11 118.84 -34.82
C GLU A 25 -14.60 118.76 -36.27
N PHE A 26 -14.31 117.56 -36.74
CA PHE A 26 -13.98 117.30 -38.14
C PHE A 26 -15.07 116.44 -38.79
N VAL A 27 -15.36 116.70 -40.06
CA VAL A 27 -16.29 115.90 -40.87
C VAL A 27 -15.76 115.76 -42.30
N ASN A 28 -15.80 114.54 -42.86
CA ASN A 28 -15.34 114.17 -44.21
C ASN A 28 -13.83 114.34 -44.51
N PHE A 29 -12.95 113.93 -43.59
CA PHE A 29 -11.49 113.96 -43.75
C PHE A 29 -10.86 112.57 -43.88
N ALA A 30 -10.10 112.35 -44.94
CA ALA A 30 -9.38 111.09 -45.14
C ALA A 30 -8.12 111.01 -44.28
N GLN A 31 -7.45 112.15 -44.03
CA GLN A 31 -6.20 112.22 -43.30
C GLN A 31 -6.27 113.27 -42.19
N LEU A 32 -5.86 112.88 -40.98
CA LEU A 32 -5.69 113.75 -39.82
C LEU A 32 -4.22 113.74 -39.39
N GLN A 33 -3.71 114.91 -38.98
CA GLN A 33 -2.34 115.09 -38.51
C GLN A 33 -2.36 116.10 -37.37
N GLY A 34 -1.95 115.68 -36.17
CA GLY A 34 -1.71 116.54 -35.01
C GLY A 34 -0.40 117.31 -35.09
N GLY A 35 -0.14 118.12 -34.07
CA GLY A 35 0.96 119.04 -33.92
C GLY A 35 2.16 118.42 -33.19
N SER A 36 2.85 119.24 -32.39
CA SER A 36 4.04 118.84 -31.62
C SER A 36 3.79 118.92 -30.10
N LYS A 37 2.53 118.86 -29.70
CA LYS A 37 2.05 118.91 -28.32
C LYS A 37 0.94 117.88 -28.22
N VAL A 38 0.64 117.45 -27.00
CA VAL A 38 -0.48 116.55 -26.67
C VAL A 38 -1.77 116.90 -27.43
N ASP A 39 -2.12 116.05 -28.37
CA ASP A 39 -3.34 116.05 -29.17
C ASP A 39 -4.28 114.92 -28.72
N THR A 40 -5.59 115.16 -28.82
CA THR A 40 -6.61 114.13 -28.60
C THR A 40 -7.52 114.02 -29.81
N VAL A 41 -7.52 112.87 -30.47
CA VAL A 41 -8.35 112.57 -31.65
C VAL A 41 -9.40 111.52 -31.28
N THR A 42 -10.68 111.88 -31.39
CA THR A 42 -11.80 110.95 -31.21
C THR A 42 -12.53 110.73 -32.53
N VAL A 43 -12.72 109.48 -32.94
CA VAL A 43 -13.51 109.11 -34.12
C VAL A 43 -14.75 108.33 -33.66
N SER A 44 -15.94 108.89 -33.91
CA SER A 44 -17.20 108.31 -33.43
C SER A 44 -18.09 107.73 -34.53
N ALA A 45 -17.83 108.05 -35.81
CA ALA A 45 -18.51 107.44 -36.96
C ALA A 45 -17.73 107.62 -38.28
N GLY A 46 -17.97 106.72 -39.25
CA GLY A 46 -17.44 106.76 -40.63
C GLY A 46 -15.99 106.26 -40.78
N GLY A 47 -15.38 106.43 -41.96
CA GLY A 47 -14.04 105.91 -42.29
C GLY A 47 -12.97 107.00 -42.44
N VAL A 48 -11.87 106.93 -41.68
CA VAL A 48 -10.65 107.76 -41.83
C VAL A 48 -9.53 106.88 -42.38
N GLU A 49 -8.80 107.34 -43.40
CA GLU A 49 -7.73 106.51 -43.99
C GLU A 49 -6.45 106.55 -43.13
N SER A 50 -6.04 107.72 -42.65
CA SER A 50 -4.80 107.83 -41.87
C SER A 50 -4.89 108.92 -40.80
N ILE A 51 -4.47 108.59 -39.60
CA ILE A 51 -4.30 109.51 -38.48
C ILE A 51 -2.84 109.46 -38.06
N LYS A 52 -2.21 110.62 -37.95
CA LYS A 52 -0.87 110.81 -37.39
C LYS A 52 -0.99 111.74 -36.19
N LEU A 53 -0.61 111.30 -34.99
CA LEU A 53 -0.86 112.05 -33.76
C LEU A 53 0.18 113.17 -33.58
N GLY A 54 1.47 112.90 -33.76
CA GLY A 54 2.47 113.95 -33.91
C GLY A 54 3.62 113.87 -32.93
N GLY A 55 3.68 114.80 -31.97
CA GLY A 55 4.78 114.89 -31.01
C GLY A 55 4.27 115.15 -29.60
N ASP A 56 4.97 114.65 -28.59
CA ASP A 56 4.52 114.51 -27.19
C ASP A 56 3.48 113.38 -27.04
N ALA A 57 3.00 113.10 -25.82
CA ALA A 57 2.09 111.99 -25.50
C ALA A 57 0.64 112.28 -25.90
N ASP A 58 0.19 111.73 -27.03
CA ASP A 58 -1.10 111.97 -27.65
C ASP A 58 -2.15 110.90 -27.29
N ILE A 59 -3.43 111.19 -27.57
CA ILE A 59 -4.55 110.30 -27.25
C ILE A 59 -5.42 110.08 -28.50
N PHE A 60 -5.63 108.81 -28.86
CA PHE A 60 -6.62 108.40 -29.86
C PHE A 60 -7.78 107.65 -29.21
N ILE A 61 -9.01 107.98 -29.57
CA ILE A 61 -10.22 107.31 -29.08
C ILE A 61 -11.10 106.89 -30.26
N SER A 62 -11.50 105.63 -30.36
CA SER A 62 -12.52 105.17 -31.32
C SER A 62 -13.70 104.52 -30.62
N THR A 63 -14.90 105.07 -30.82
CA THR A 63 -16.16 104.56 -30.28
C THR A 63 -17.07 103.97 -31.37
N GLY A 64 -16.47 103.39 -32.43
CA GLY A 64 -17.18 102.80 -33.57
C GLY A 64 -16.86 103.44 -34.95
N GLY A 65 -15.83 104.29 -35.03
CA GLY A 65 -15.31 104.80 -36.29
C GLY A 65 -14.27 103.86 -36.91
N LEU A 66 -14.34 103.65 -38.23
CA LEU A 66 -13.36 102.87 -38.98
C LEU A 66 -12.12 103.73 -39.26
N VAL A 67 -10.92 103.24 -38.96
CA VAL A 67 -9.67 103.92 -39.32
C VAL A 67 -8.71 102.94 -39.97
N THR A 68 -8.17 103.25 -41.16
CA THR A 68 -7.24 102.33 -41.82
C THR A 68 -5.87 102.31 -41.17
N ASN A 69 -5.29 103.47 -40.81
CA ASN A 69 -4.02 103.55 -40.11
C ASN A 69 -4.02 104.65 -39.04
N VAL A 70 -3.56 104.34 -37.83
CA VAL A 70 -3.29 105.31 -36.76
C VAL A 70 -1.82 105.20 -36.40
N ASP A 71 -1.10 106.32 -36.38
CA ASP A 71 0.33 106.41 -36.15
C ASP A 71 0.58 107.44 -35.05
N GLY A 72 1.14 107.02 -33.91
CA GLY A 72 1.41 107.91 -32.78
C GLY A 72 2.57 108.88 -33.05
N GLU A 73 3.55 108.43 -33.82
CA GLU A 73 4.79 109.15 -34.16
C GLU A 73 5.77 109.27 -32.98
N ALA A 74 5.84 110.40 -32.25
CA ALA A 74 6.84 110.58 -31.19
C ALA A 74 6.22 110.96 -29.85
N GLY A 75 6.43 110.15 -28.81
CA GLY A 75 5.90 110.39 -27.48
C GLY A 75 5.18 109.15 -26.97
N ALA A 76 4.85 109.11 -25.68
CA ALA A 76 4.13 108.00 -25.07
C ALA A 76 2.61 108.12 -25.33
N ASP A 77 2.14 107.56 -26.42
CA ASP A 77 0.77 107.72 -26.93
C ASP A 77 -0.23 106.73 -26.33
N THR A 78 -1.50 107.11 -26.29
CA THR A 78 -2.59 106.29 -25.74
C THR A 78 -3.72 106.09 -26.76
N PHE A 79 -4.01 104.85 -27.11
CA PHE A 79 -5.10 104.44 -28.00
C PHE A 79 -6.21 103.78 -27.16
N THR A 80 -7.45 104.26 -27.24
CA THR A 80 -8.61 103.68 -26.54
C THR A 80 -9.70 103.30 -27.53
N LEU A 81 -10.04 102.03 -27.64
CA LEU A 81 -10.97 101.52 -28.65
C LEU A 81 -12.06 100.64 -28.03
N ASP A 82 -13.25 100.69 -28.59
CA ASP A 82 -14.29 99.72 -28.27
C ASP A 82 -14.10 98.40 -29.02
N ASP A 83 -13.59 98.44 -30.26
CA ASP A 83 -13.34 97.25 -31.08
C ASP A 83 -12.16 97.49 -32.02
N ILE A 84 -11.10 96.68 -31.87
CA ILE A 84 -9.86 96.73 -32.67
C ILE A 84 -10.12 96.44 -34.15
N ALA A 85 -11.18 95.70 -34.49
CA ALA A 85 -11.54 95.41 -35.89
C ALA A 85 -11.93 96.67 -36.67
N ASN A 86 -12.25 97.76 -35.97
CA ASN A 86 -12.48 99.05 -36.61
C ASN A 86 -11.18 99.72 -37.07
N ILE A 87 -10.01 99.25 -36.62
CA ILE A 87 -8.72 99.82 -36.99
C ILE A 87 -7.94 98.84 -37.87
N GLY A 88 -7.38 99.32 -38.98
CA GLY A 88 -6.54 98.52 -39.87
C GLY A 88 -5.17 98.24 -39.25
N LEU A 89 -4.41 99.30 -38.92
CA LEU A 89 -3.14 99.25 -38.21
C LEU A 89 -3.03 100.39 -37.20
N ILE A 90 -2.54 100.06 -36.00
CA ILE A 90 -2.04 101.01 -35.00
C ILE A 90 -0.53 100.87 -34.95
N ASN A 91 0.16 101.98 -35.16
CA ASN A 91 1.60 102.11 -34.94
C ASN A 91 1.80 103.05 -33.75
N GLY A 92 2.35 102.58 -32.62
CA GLY A 92 2.58 103.45 -31.47
C GLY A 92 3.65 104.48 -31.75
N GLY A 93 4.81 104.05 -32.25
CA GLY A 93 5.86 104.96 -32.70
C GLY A 93 7.09 104.89 -31.82
N ALA A 94 7.49 106.02 -31.22
CA ALA A 94 8.67 106.11 -30.36
C ALA A 94 8.30 106.43 -28.92
N GLU A 95 9.03 105.87 -27.96
CA GLU A 95 8.73 105.86 -26.51
C GLU A 95 7.79 104.70 -26.14
N SER A 96 6.99 104.80 -25.08
CA SER A 96 6.18 103.68 -24.58
C SER A 96 4.71 103.97 -24.73
N ASP A 97 4.05 103.21 -25.60
CA ASP A 97 2.67 103.44 -26.00
C ASP A 97 1.69 102.51 -25.29
N THR A 98 0.43 102.93 -25.20
CA THR A 98 -0.63 102.17 -24.53
C THR A 98 -1.86 102.02 -25.40
N LEU A 99 -2.27 100.79 -25.69
CA LEU A 99 -3.56 100.44 -26.27
C LEU A 99 -4.50 99.92 -25.18
N THR A 100 -5.73 100.44 -25.12
CA THR A 100 -6.79 99.99 -24.21
C THR A 100 -8.04 99.62 -25.01
N LEU A 101 -8.54 98.40 -24.83
CA LEU A 101 -9.69 97.84 -25.51
C LEU A 101 -10.83 97.58 -24.52
N ASN A 102 -11.95 98.28 -24.71
CA ASN A 102 -13.11 98.22 -23.82
C ASN A 102 -14.13 97.12 -24.19
N GLY A 103 -14.05 96.60 -25.42
CA GLY A 103 -14.87 95.49 -25.88
C GLY A 103 -14.40 94.13 -25.34
N THR A 104 -15.28 93.13 -25.43
CA THR A 104 -14.95 91.72 -25.20
C THR A 104 -14.50 91.05 -26.50
N GLU A 105 -13.86 89.88 -26.40
CA GLU A 105 -13.46 89.02 -27.55
C GLU A 105 -12.55 89.72 -28.57
N GLN A 106 -11.67 90.60 -28.08
CA GLN A 106 -10.80 91.39 -28.95
C GLN A 106 -9.65 90.54 -29.48
N VAL A 107 -9.43 90.52 -30.80
CA VAL A 107 -8.31 89.79 -31.42
C VAL A 107 -7.23 90.78 -31.84
N VAL A 108 -6.16 90.85 -31.05
CA VAL A 108 -4.98 91.65 -31.34
C VAL A 108 -3.94 90.78 -32.05
N LYS A 109 -3.44 91.25 -33.19
CA LYS A 109 -2.43 90.58 -34.01
C LYS A 109 -1.22 91.48 -34.19
N LEU A 110 -0.16 91.20 -33.45
CA LEU A 110 1.08 91.97 -33.52
C LEU A 110 1.69 91.89 -34.93
N GLY A 111 2.23 93.01 -35.42
CA GLY A 111 2.72 93.17 -36.79
C GLY A 111 1.64 93.20 -37.89
N THR A 112 0.36 92.99 -37.57
CA THR A 112 -0.75 93.07 -38.54
C THR A 112 -1.66 94.26 -38.27
N ASN A 113 -2.31 94.32 -37.10
CA ASN A 113 -3.21 95.41 -36.73
C ASN A 113 -2.68 96.28 -35.58
N VAL A 114 -1.62 95.84 -34.90
CA VAL A 114 -0.89 96.62 -33.89
C VAL A 114 0.61 96.41 -34.08
N THR A 115 1.41 97.47 -34.05
CA THR A 115 2.87 97.42 -34.05
C THR A 115 3.44 98.60 -33.25
N LEU A 116 4.63 98.41 -32.68
CA LEU A 116 5.32 99.35 -31.81
C LEU A 116 4.42 99.89 -30.68
N VAL A 117 3.71 99.00 -29.97
CA VAL A 117 2.90 99.36 -28.78
C VAL A 117 3.30 98.47 -27.60
N GLU A 118 3.87 99.06 -26.57
CA GLU A 118 4.47 98.34 -25.43
C GLU A 118 3.47 97.93 -24.36
N ASN A 119 2.29 98.55 -24.26
CA ASN A 119 1.28 98.20 -23.26
C ASN A 119 -0.08 97.97 -23.92
N ILE A 120 -0.63 96.76 -23.84
CA ILE A 120 -1.91 96.40 -24.45
C ILE A 120 -2.86 95.86 -23.38
N ASN A 121 -3.93 96.60 -23.11
CA ASN A 121 -4.94 96.27 -22.11
C ASN A 121 -6.25 95.94 -22.80
N ALA A 122 -6.88 94.82 -22.44
CA ALA A 122 -8.21 94.43 -22.87
C ALA A 122 -9.07 94.02 -21.67
N THR A 123 -10.39 93.98 -21.86
CA THR A 123 -11.30 93.38 -20.87
C THR A 123 -11.31 91.85 -20.98
N ALA A 124 -11.30 91.33 -22.21
CA ALA A 124 -11.10 89.93 -22.57
C ALA A 124 -10.66 89.86 -24.03
N GLY A 125 -9.68 89.04 -24.36
CA GLY A 125 -9.19 88.95 -25.74
C GLY A 125 -8.23 87.81 -26.04
N LYS A 126 -7.93 87.69 -27.32
CA LYS A 126 -6.96 86.79 -27.93
C LYS A 126 -5.78 87.59 -28.46
N LEU A 127 -4.57 87.28 -28.01
CA LEU A 127 -3.33 87.92 -28.45
C LEU A 127 -2.57 86.96 -29.37
N VAL A 128 -2.36 87.37 -30.62
CA VAL A 128 -1.61 86.63 -31.63
C VAL A 128 -0.29 87.35 -31.88
N ALA A 129 0.81 86.62 -31.72
CA ALA A 129 2.15 87.14 -31.96
C ALA A 129 2.47 87.29 -33.46
N GLN A 130 3.67 87.80 -33.75
CA GLN A 130 4.20 87.85 -35.10
C GLN A 130 4.73 86.46 -35.51
N ASP A 131 4.78 86.19 -36.82
CA ASP A 131 5.35 84.98 -37.43
C ASP A 131 6.91 84.93 -37.32
N ILE A 132 7.45 85.09 -36.10
CA ILE A 132 8.88 85.02 -35.71
C ILE A 132 9.00 84.30 -34.35
N ASP A 133 10.21 84.10 -33.83
CA ASP A 133 10.38 83.55 -32.47
C ASP A 133 9.79 84.52 -31.43
N ASN A 134 8.87 84.06 -30.58
CA ASN A 134 8.34 84.85 -29.48
C ASN A 134 8.58 84.18 -28.12
N SER A 135 8.79 85.02 -27.11
CA SER A 135 8.94 84.58 -25.72
C SER A 135 7.92 85.27 -24.84
N TRP A 136 7.05 84.47 -24.24
CA TRP A 136 5.94 84.89 -23.41
C TRP A 136 6.25 84.60 -21.94
N GLU A 137 5.98 85.56 -21.06
CA GLU A 137 6.00 85.39 -19.60
C GLU A 137 4.61 85.73 -19.05
N VAL A 138 3.85 84.74 -18.55
CA VAL A 138 2.51 84.90 -17.98
C VAL A 138 2.60 84.81 -16.45
N THR A 139 2.69 85.97 -15.79
CA THR A 139 2.94 86.06 -14.34
C THR A 139 1.67 86.24 -13.50
N SER A 140 0.53 86.53 -14.13
CA SER A 140 -0.77 86.68 -13.47
C SER A 140 -1.91 86.34 -14.42
N SER A 141 -3.11 86.12 -13.87
CA SER A 141 -4.30 85.77 -14.69
C SER A 141 -4.48 86.73 -15.86
N ASN A 142 -4.54 86.16 -17.07
CA ASN A 142 -4.73 86.82 -18.35
C ASN A 142 -3.73 87.96 -18.62
N SER A 143 -2.52 87.93 -18.04
CA SER A 143 -1.58 89.04 -18.11
C SER A 143 -0.12 88.60 -18.03
N GLY A 144 0.74 89.37 -18.67
CA GLY A 144 2.14 89.01 -18.83
C GLY A 144 2.91 89.93 -19.75
N THR A 145 4.05 89.44 -20.25
CA THR A 145 4.84 90.09 -21.28
C THR A 145 5.09 89.16 -22.47
N LEU A 146 5.17 89.73 -23.66
CA LEU A 146 5.64 89.10 -24.89
C LEU A 146 6.90 89.82 -25.34
N LYS A 147 7.92 89.07 -25.75
CA LYS A 147 9.17 89.59 -26.27
C LYS A 147 9.52 88.98 -27.61
N ASN A 148 9.81 89.82 -28.59
CA ASN A 148 10.34 89.39 -29.88
C ASN A 148 11.29 90.44 -30.49
N THR A 149 11.90 90.12 -31.64
CA THR A 149 12.93 90.99 -32.26
C THR A 149 12.39 92.27 -32.90
N THR A 150 11.09 92.36 -33.15
CA THR A 150 10.46 93.46 -33.90
C THR A 150 9.73 94.44 -32.99
N GLU A 151 8.92 93.92 -32.06
CA GLU A 151 8.05 94.68 -31.14
C GLU A 151 8.74 94.99 -29.80
N GLY A 152 9.92 94.43 -29.53
CA GLY A 152 10.58 94.62 -28.24
C GLY A 152 9.87 93.86 -27.13
N VAL A 153 9.53 94.54 -26.01
CA VAL A 153 8.78 93.96 -24.89
C VAL A 153 7.39 94.58 -24.85
N VAL A 154 6.37 93.75 -25.04
CA VAL A 154 4.95 94.11 -24.99
C VAL A 154 4.34 93.56 -23.70
N THR A 155 3.89 94.43 -22.80
CA THR A 155 3.10 94.07 -21.63
C THR A 155 1.64 93.94 -22.04
N PHE A 156 0.98 92.85 -21.67
CA PHE A 156 -0.42 92.62 -21.98
C PHE A 156 -1.27 92.33 -20.72
N ILE A 157 -2.52 92.80 -20.72
CA ILE A 157 -3.49 92.55 -19.65
C ILE A 157 -4.86 92.22 -20.27
N GLY A 158 -5.54 91.23 -19.71
CA GLY A 158 -6.89 90.80 -20.11
C GLY A 158 -6.94 89.89 -21.32
N PHE A 159 -5.84 89.21 -21.65
CA PHE A 159 -5.77 88.24 -22.75
C PHE A 159 -5.65 86.82 -22.18
N SER A 160 -6.67 86.00 -22.43
CA SER A 160 -6.75 84.62 -21.93
C SER A 160 -6.37 83.59 -23.00
N ASP A 161 -6.43 83.96 -24.29
CA ASP A 161 -6.01 83.10 -25.40
C ASP A 161 -4.74 83.66 -26.03
N LEU A 162 -3.65 82.91 -25.94
CA LEU A 162 -2.34 83.32 -26.45
C LEU A 162 -1.97 82.44 -27.64
N VAL A 163 -1.58 83.07 -28.76
CA VAL A 163 -1.16 82.35 -29.97
C VAL A 163 0.21 82.83 -30.40
N GLY A 164 1.13 81.90 -30.55
CA GLY A 164 2.43 82.09 -31.15
C GLY A 164 2.38 82.47 -32.63
N GLY A 165 3.54 82.43 -33.25
CA GLY A 165 3.78 82.76 -34.64
C GLY A 165 3.92 81.53 -35.53
N ALA A 166 4.95 81.56 -36.38
CA ALA A 166 5.24 80.50 -37.35
C ALA A 166 6.64 79.90 -37.14
N LEU A 167 7.39 80.34 -36.13
CA LEU A 167 8.70 79.83 -35.72
C LEU A 167 8.61 79.37 -34.25
N ASP A 168 9.72 79.26 -33.52
CA ASP A 168 9.74 78.70 -32.17
C ASP A 168 9.18 79.70 -31.14
N ASP A 169 8.08 79.32 -30.51
CA ASP A 169 7.41 80.09 -29.48
C ASP A 169 7.62 79.46 -28.09
N SER A 170 8.02 80.28 -27.11
CA SER A 170 8.27 79.85 -25.73
C SER A 170 7.32 80.54 -24.77
N PHE A 171 6.59 79.76 -23.96
CA PHE A 171 5.65 80.26 -22.96
C PHE A 171 6.12 79.87 -21.57
N THR A 172 6.52 80.83 -20.75
CA THR A 172 6.78 80.64 -19.32
C THR A 172 5.58 81.13 -18.53
N VAL A 173 4.91 80.25 -17.80
CA VAL A 173 3.67 80.56 -17.08
C VAL A 173 3.83 80.28 -15.58
N ASP A 174 3.40 81.22 -14.74
CA ASP A 174 3.47 81.04 -13.28
C ASP A 174 2.43 80.05 -12.76
N SER A 175 1.29 79.94 -13.44
CA SER A 175 0.26 78.93 -13.18
C SER A 175 -0.47 78.62 -14.48
N PHE A 176 -0.88 77.36 -14.63
CA PHE A 176 -1.65 76.90 -15.79
C PHE A 176 -3.07 77.51 -15.82
N ASP A 177 -3.62 77.88 -14.66
CA ASP A 177 -4.95 78.51 -14.53
C ASP A 177 -5.00 79.97 -15.02
N TYR A 178 -3.88 80.54 -15.46
CA TYR A 178 -3.79 81.96 -15.84
C TYR A 178 -4.26 82.26 -17.25
N PHE A 179 -4.57 81.24 -18.05
CA PHE A 179 -5.04 81.38 -19.42
C PHE A 179 -6.17 80.38 -19.69
N THR A 180 -6.87 80.58 -20.81
CA THR A 180 -7.84 79.62 -21.35
C THR A 180 -7.17 78.71 -22.37
N SER A 181 -6.36 79.27 -23.28
CA SER A 181 -5.61 78.49 -24.25
C SER A 181 -4.24 79.09 -24.58
N ILE A 182 -3.27 78.21 -24.81
CA ILE A 182 -2.00 78.52 -25.46
C ILE A 182 -1.92 77.70 -26.75
N ASP A 183 -1.64 78.37 -27.85
CA ASP A 183 -1.43 77.79 -29.17
C ASP A 183 -0.03 78.18 -29.66
N GLY A 184 0.86 77.22 -29.95
CA GLY A 184 2.19 77.50 -30.50
C GLY A 184 2.15 78.17 -31.87
N GLY A 185 1.04 78.03 -32.59
CA GLY A 185 0.83 78.62 -33.91
C GLY A 185 1.05 77.61 -35.03
N LYS A 186 1.75 78.02 -36.09
CA LYS A 186 1.88 77.21 -37.33
C LYS A 186 3.15 76.38 -37.41
N HIS A 187 4.07 76.55 -36.47
CA HIS A 187 5.29 75.77 -36.48
C HIS A 187 4.96 74.32 -36.09
N VAL A 188 5.84 73.39 -36.49
CA VAL A 188 5.61 71.94 -36.28
C VAL A 188 6.69 71.31 -35.40
N VAL A 189 7.65 72.11 -34.93
CA VAL A 189 8.74 71.70 -34.05
C VAL A 189 9.32 72.90 -33.31
N GLY A 190 9.24 72.91 -31.99
CA GLY A 190 10.03 73.83 -31.16
C GLY A 190 9.21 74.68 -30.19
N ASP A 191 7.88 74.63 -30.30
CA ASP A 191 7.00 75.38 -29.43
C ASP A 191 6.99 74.72 -28.04
N SER A 192 7.11 75.55 -27.00
CA SER A 192 7.36 75.06 -25.64
C SER A 192 6.58 75.82 -24.56
N VAL A 193 6.09 75.08 -23.56
CA VAL A 193 5.44 75.61 -22.36
C VAL A 193 6.24 75.19 -21.13
N PHE A 194 6.66 76.16 -20.32
CA PHE A 194 7.29 75.96 -19.02
C PHE A 194 6.40 76.50 -17.89
N ILE A 195 6.05 75.66 -16.92
CA ILE A 195 5.14 76.00 -15.83
C ILE A 195 5.94 76.12 -14.52
N ASN A 196 5.97 77.30 -13.90
CA ASN A 196 6.75 77.55 -12.67
C ASN A 196 6.10 77.02 -11.39
N ALA A 197 4.77 76.86 -11.38
CA ALA A 197 4.07 76.30 -10.23
C ALA A 197 4.17 74.77 -10.18
N ASN A 198 4.17 74.25 -8.96
CA ASN A 198 3.94 72.83 -8.68
C ASN A 198 2.44 72.57 -8.54
N ASN A 199 2.05 71.29 -8.56
CA ASN A 199 0.67 70.84 -8.37
C ASN A 199 -0.26 71.37 -9.45
N GLN A 200 0.15 71.24 -10.71
CA GLN A 200 -0.61 71.73 -11.86
C GLN A 200 -1.21 70.56 -12.64
N THR A 201 -2.44 70.73 -13.12
CA THR A 201 -3.10 69.81 -14.04
C THR A 201 -3.07 70.44 -15.42
N VAL A 202 -2.52 69.71 -16.38
CA VAL A 202 -2.37 70.14 -17.78
C VAL A 202 -3.17 69.19 -18.66
N ILE A 203 -4.12 69.71 -19.43
CA ILE A 203 -4.98 68.92 -20.31
C ILE A 203 -4.62 69.22 -21.77
N ILE A 204 -4.19 68.19 -22.49
CA ILE A 204 -3.88 68.26 -23.92
C ILE A 204 -5.19 68.31 -24.73
N GLY A 205 -5.23 69.11 -25.80
CA GLY A 205 -6.42 69.21 -26.66
C GLY A 205 -7.50 70.18 -26.17
N GLU A 206 -7.50 70.54 -24.88
CA GLU A 206 -8.38 71.59 -24.34
C GLU A 206 -7.67 72.95 -24.21
N ASN A 207 -6.57 73.00 -23.44
CA ASN A 207 -5.87 74.26 -23.14
C ASN A 207 -4.58 74.45 -23.93
N LEU A 208 -4.03 73.38 -24.51
CA LEU A 208 -2.79 73.41 -25.29
C LEU A 208 -3.01 72.93 -26.71
N PHE A 209 -2.59 73.75 -27.67
CA PHE A 209 -2.66 73.48 -29.11
C PHE A 209 -1.29 73.70 -29.73
N ASN A 210 -0.88 72.82 -30.65
CA ASN A 210 0.37 72.96 -31.42
C ASN A 210 1.60 73.27 -30.54
N ILE A 211 1.80 72.50 -29.47
CA ILE A 211 2.95 72.59 -28.56
C ILE A 211 3.73 71.28 -28.64
N GLU A 212 5.05 71.32 -28.83
CA GLU A 212 5.87 70.11 -28.88
C GLU A 212 6.55 69.77 -27.56
N THR A 213 6.75 70.73 -26.66
CA THR A 213 7.43 70.50 -25.38
C THR A 213 6.70 71.14 -24.21
N ILE A 214 6.43 70.37 -23.16
CA ILE A 214 5.87 70.87 -21.90
C ILE A 214 6.79 70.47 -20.75
N THR A 215 7.14 71.43 -19.90
CA THR A 215 7.95 71.18 -18.71
C THR A 215 7.31 71.85 -17.50
N ALA A 216 6.95 71.06 -16.49
CA ALA A 216 6.48 71.59 -15.22
C ALA A 216 7.65 71.84 -14.25
N ALA A 217 7.40 72.61 -13.20
CA ALA A 217 8.36 72.82 -12.14
C ALA A 217 8.67 71.50 -11.41
N LYS A 218 9.90 71.38 -10.95
CA LYS A 218 10.36 70.16 -10.28
C LYS A 218 9.79 70.09 -8.85
N GLY A 219 8.96 69.09 -8.60
CA GLY A 219 8.39 68.77 -7.28
C GLY A 219 6.88 69.00 -7.20
N GLY A 220 6.24 68.44 -6.17
CA GLY A 220 4.78 68.38 -6.10
C GLY A 220 4.18 67.33 -7.04
N THR A 221 2.87 67.37 -7.22
CA THR A 221 2.04 66.41 -7.98
C THR A 221 1.55 67.08 -9.26
N ASN A 222 2.32 67.00 -10.34
CA ASN A 222 1.90 67.56 -11.63
C ASN A 222 1.25 66.45 -12.47
N VAL A 223 0.01 66.70 -12.91
CA VAL A 223 -0.81 65.78 -13.70
C VAL A 223 -0.77 66.21 -15.17
N LEU A 224 -0.44 65.28 -16.07
CA LEU A 224 -0.63 65.46 -17.50
C LEU A 224 -1.78 64.57 -17.96
N GLN A 225 -2.84 65.19 -18.45
CA GLN A 225 -4.03 64.53 -18.98
C GLN A 225 -4.02 64.56 -20.51
N GLY A 226 -4.31 63.42 -21.13
CA GLY A 226 -4.55 63.29 -22.57
C GLY A 226 -5.84 63.97 -23.02
N ASP A 227 -6.02 64.06 -24.34
CA ASP A 227 -7.30 64.47 -24.94
C ASP A 227 -8.27 63.28 -24.93
N ASP A 228 -9.57 63.51 -25.16
CA ASP A 228 -10.63 62.48 -25.17
C ASP A 228 -10.60 61.61 -26.44
N ILE A 229 -9.42 61.11 -26.80
CA ILE A 229 -9.11 60.26 -27.96
C ILE A 229 -8.07 59.20 -27.55
N GLU A 230 -7.81 58.21 -28.41
CA GLU A 230 -6.74 57.23 -28.16
C GLU A 230 -5.38 57.94 -28.08
N THR A 231 -4.66 57.76 -26.97
CA THR A 231 -3.31 58.32 -26.78
C THR A 231 -2.26 57.25 -26.46
N LEU A 232 -1.04 57.47 -26.96
CA LEU A 232 0.13 56.63 -26.70
C LEU A 232 1.14 57.41 -25.87
N TRP A 233 1.40 56.96 -24.65
CA TRP A 233 2.38 57.50 -23.73
C TRP A 233 3.63 56.63 -23.75
N GLU A 234 4.79 57.24 -24.03
CA GLU A 234 6.10 56.59 -23.91
C GLU A 234 6.89 57.24 -22.78
N VAL A 235 6.97 56.58 -21.62
CA VAL A 235 7.70 57.08 -20.44
C VAL A 235 9.14 56.59 -20.48
N THR A 236 10.07 57.54 -20.62
CA THR A 236 11.49 57.24 -20.90
C THR A 236 12.39 57.35 -19.67
N ASP A 237 12.00 58.16 -18.68
CA ASP A 237 12.75 58.43 -17.44
C ASP A 237 11.76 58.98 -16.37
N TYR A 238 12.22 59.17 -15.14
CA TYR A 238 11.40 59.63 -14.03
C TYR A 238 10.65 60.93 -14.34
N GLY A 239 9.32 60.84 -14.42
CA GLY A 239 8.39 61.90 -14.76
C GLY A 239 8.61 62.55 -16.13
N LYS A 240 9.16 61.79 -17.10
CA LYS A 240 9.50 62.27 -18.45
C LYS A 240 9.10 61.26 -19.53
N GLY A 241 8.67 61.79 -20.66
CA GLY A 241 8.25 60.96 -21.78
C GLY A 241 7.70 61.77 -22.93
N SER A 242 6.95 61.10 -23.78
CA SER A 242 6.15 61.74 -24.82
C SER A 242 4.74 61.17 -24.87
N ILE A 243 3.77 62.02 -25.20
CA ILE A 243 2.41 61.63 -25.57
C ILE A 243 2.26 61.79 -27.09
N SER A 244 1.71 60.78 -27.76
CA SER A 244 1.40 60.76 -29.19
C SER A 244 -0.10 60.56 -29.38
N TYR A 245 -0.73 61.38 -30.20
CA TYR A 245 -2.18 61.31 -30.44
C TYR A 245 -2.53 61.72 -31.86
N PHE A 246 -3.63 61.19 -32.40
CA PHE A 246 -4.08 61.50 -33.76
C PHE A 246 -5.13 62.60 -33.76
N SER A 247 -4.79 63.77 -34.30
CA SER A 247 -5.69 64.92 -34.35
C SER A 247 -5.52 65.66 -35.68
N ASP A 248 -6.63 66.16 -36.23
CA ASP A 248 -6.65 66.89 -37.52
C ASP A 248 -6.06 66.15 -38.74
N GLY A 249 -6.02 64.82 -38.71
CA GLY A 249 -5.52 64.01 -39.82
C GLY A 249 -4.02 63.71 -39.78
N GLU A 250 -3.32 64.13 -38.73
CA GLU A 250 -1.88 63.90 -38.52
C GLU A 250 -1.60 63.41 -37.08
N THR A 251 -0.44 62.77 -36.88
CA THR A 251 0.02 62.38 -35.53
C THR A 251 0.77 63.55 -34.91
N LYS A 252 0.28 64.02 -33.76
CA LYS A 252 0.92 65.04 -32.93
C LYS A 252 1.72 64.36 -31.82
N ASN A 253 2.88 64.92 -31.47
CA ASN A 253 3.76 64.39 -30.43
C ASN A 253 4.15 65.53 -29.48
N ILE A 254 4.01 65.31 -28.18
CA ILE A 254 4.40 66.27 -27.15
C ILE A 254 5.36 65.60 -26.19
N SER A 255 6.55 66.17 -26.02
CA SER A 255 7.51 65.76 -25.00
C SER A 255 7.17 66.41 -23.66
N PHE A 256 7.10 65.64 -22.59
CA PHE A 256 6.79 66.14 -21.25
C PHE A 256 7.93 65.90 -20.25
N THR A 257 8.04 66.77 -19.24
CA THR A 257 9.04 66.65 -18.16
C THR A 257 8.51 67.16 -16.82
N ASN A 258 8.85 66.44 -15.75
CA ASN A 258 8.44 66.66 -14.35
C ASN A 258 6.93 66.48 -14.10
N PHE A 259 6.29 65.54 -14.81
CA PHE A 259 4.92 65.10 -14.54
C PHE A 259 4.97 63.78 -13.77
N THR A 260 4.41 63.77 -12.57
CA THR A 260 4.46 62.63 -11.65
C THR A 260 3.24 61.73 -11.79
N ASP A 261 2.17 62.23 -12.41
CA ASP A 261 0.89 61.58 -12.57
C ASP A 261 0.48 61.73 -14.03
N LEU A 262 -0.03 60.66 -14.63
CA LEU A 262 -0.51 60.64 -16.01
C LEU A 262 -1.97 60.21 -16.00
N GLN A 263 -2.78 60.88 -16.80
CA GLN A 263 -4.19 60.55 -16.96
C GLN A 263 -4.53 60.42 -18.45
N GLY A 264 -5.21 59.34 -18.80
CA GLY A 264 -5.81 59.14 -20.11
C GLY A 264 -6.99 60.10 -20.37
N GLY A 265 -7.64 59.89 -21.51
CA GLY A 265 -8.89 60.53 -21.89
C GLY A 265 -10.09 59.60 -21.76
N ALA A 266 -11.00 59.65 -22.73
CA ALA A 266 -12.24 58.90 -22.75
C ALA A 266 -12.22 57.64 -23.65
N LEU A 267 -11.10 57.36 -24.34
CA LEU A 267 -10.91 56.21 -25.24
C LEU A 267 -9.66 55.41 -24.83
N ASP A 268 -9.37 54.30 -25.52
CA ASP A 268 -8.25 53.41 -25.22
C ASP A 268 -6.89 54.13 -25.21
N ASP A 269 -6.28 54.20 -24.03
CA ASP A 269 -4.97 54.81 -23.81
C ASP A 269 -3.90 53.75 -23.52
N THR A 270 -2.73 53.92 -24.12
CA THR A 270 -1.59 52.99 -23.95
C THR A 270 -0.43 53.68 -23.26
N PHE A 271 -0.03 53.18 -22.10
CA PHE A 271 1.13 53.64 -21.34
C PHE A 271 2.27 52.63 -21.44
N LYS A 272 3.37 53.02 -22.10
CA LYS A 272 4.57 52.21 -22.25
C LYS A 272 5.68 52.71 -21.34
N LEU A 273 6.14 51.85 -20.44
CA LEU A 273 7.20 52.17 -19.48
C LEU A 273 8.26 51.07 -19.47
N SER A 274 9.49 51.41 -19.10
CA SER A 274 10.51 50.41 -18.77
C SER A 274 10.38 49.93 -17.33
N LEU A 275 10.21 50.87 -16.40
CA LEU A 275 9.98 50.63 -14.99
C LEU A 275 8.68 51.30 -14.52
N MET A 276 7.89 50.63 -13.69
CA MET A 276 6.68 51.21 -13.09
C MET A 276 7.00 52.46 -12.26
N ASP A 277 8.17 52.50 -11.61
CA ASP A 277 8.61 53.61 -10.74
C ASP A 277 9.06 54.88 -11.49
N HIS A 278 9.05 54.88 -12.82
CA HIS A 278 9.26 56.09 -13.62
C HIS A 278 8.12 57.10 -13.44
N ILE A 279 6.94 56.65 -13.03
CA ILE A 279 5.83 57.49 -12.58
C ILE A 279 5.67 57.26 -11.08
N SER A 280 5.84 58.30 -10.28
CA SER A 280 5.78 58.18 -8.82
C SER A 280 4.40 58.46 -8.21
N GLY A 281 3.52 59.07 -8.99
CA GLY A 281 2.10 59.20 -8.70
C GLY A 281 1.31 58.11 -9.40
N ILE A 282 0.06 58.41 -9.77
CA ILE A 282 -0.85 57.44 -10.37
C ILE A 282 -0.81 57.52 -11.91
N ILE A 283 -0.87 56.37 -12.57
CA ILE A 283 -1.30 56.25 -13.97
C ILE A 283 -2.80 55.93 -13.98
N ASP A 284 -3.61 56.85 -14.47
CA ASP A 284 -5.06 56.72 -14.57
C ASP A 284 -5.47 56.56 -16.05
N GLY A 285 -6.22 55.52 -16.41
CA GLY A 285 -6.73 55.35 -17.78
C GLY A 285 -7.83 56.34 -18.17
N GLY A 286 -8.44 57.03 -17.21
CA GLY A 286 -9.50 58.01 -17.46
C GLY A 286 -10.90 57.40 -17.40
N ASP A 287 -11.81 57.90 -18.24
CA ASP A 287 -13.25 57.59 -18.17
C ASP A 287 -13.65 56.34 -18.97
N HIS A 288 -12.73 55.78 -19.76
CA HIS A 288 -13.01 54.56 -20.50
C HIS A 288 -13.10 53.36 -19.55
N VAL A 289 -13.82 52.32 -19.98
CA VAL A 289 -14.13 51.15 -19.13
C VAL A 289 -13.54 49.85 -19.67
N LYS A 290 -12.82 49.95 -20.80
CA LYS A 290 -12.24 48.81 -21.53
C LYS A 290 -11.11 49.25 -22.45
N GLY A 291 -9.90 48.77 -22.21
CA GLY A 291 -8.85 48.77 -23.24
C GLY A 291 -7.65 49.63 -22.89
N ASP A 292 -7.71 50.36 -21.78
CA ASP A 292 -6.55 51.08 -21.27
C ASP A 292 -5.47 50.07 -20.87
N LEU A 293 -4.27 50.29 -21.40
CA LEU A 293 -3.17 49.33 -21.40
C LEU A 293 -1.92 49.92 -20.78
N ILE A 294 -1.37 49.22 -19.79
CA ILE A 294 0.02 49.41 -19.35
C ILE A 294 0.90 48.31 -19.95
N GLU A 295 1.99 48.70 -20.62
CA GLU A 295 3.03 47.81 -21.15
C GLU A 295 4.37 48.11 -20.46
N LEU A 296 4.86 47.16 -19.66
CA LEU A 296 6.16 47.22 -18.98
C LEU A 296 7.20 46.40 -19.72
N SER A 297 8.29 47.02 -20.14
CA SER A 297 9.29 46.40 -21.04
C SER A 297 10.49 45.75 -20.35
N THR A 298 10.55 45.76 -19.01
CA THR A 298 11.61 45.09 -18.23
C THR A 298 11.03 44.17 -17.14
N ASP A 299 11.88 43.35 -16.52
CA ASP A 299 11.51 42.40 -15.46
C ASP A 299 11.62 43.04 -14.07
N ASN A 300 11.29 42.29 -13.00
CA ASN A 300 11.37 42.76 -11.61
C ASN A 300 10.46 43.96 -11.31
N GLN A 301 9.31 44.01 -11.99
CA GLN A 301 8.32 45.05 -11.80
C GLN A 301 7.44 44.75 -10.58
N ILE A 302 7.12 45.79 -9.83
CA ILE A 302 6.11 45.75 -8.76
C ILE A 302 5.03 46.74 -9.16
N VAL A 303 3.79 46.24 -9.27
CA VAL A 303 2.62 47.05 -9.62
C VAL A 303 1.58 46.89 -8.53
N LYS A 304 1.06 48.00 -8.01
CA LYS A 304 0.04 48.04 -6.96
C LYS A 304 -1.25 48.70 -7.45
N LEU A 305 -2.30 47.90 -7.54
CA LEU A 305 -3.62 48.38 -7.95
C LEU A 305 -4.16 49.41 -6.95
N GLY A 306 -4.66 50.54 -7.46
CA GLY A 306 -5.21 51.65 -6.67
C GLY A 306 -4.18 52.59 -6.03
N SER A 307 -2.88 52.34 -6.15
CA SER A 307 -1.84 53.26 -5.67
C SER A 307 -0.82 53.65 -6.74
N ASP A 308 -0.46 52.70 -7.61
CA ASP A 308 0.36 52.97 -8.79
C ASP A 308 -0.52 53.23 -10.02
N ILE A 309 -1.69 52.59 -10.08
CA ILE A 309 -2.60 52.65 -11.24
C ILE A 309 -4.07 52.76 -10.81
N ASP A 310 -4.89 53.41 -11.63
CA ASP A 310 -6.35 53.42 -11.53
C ASP A 310 -7.01 53.43 -12.91
N ASN A 311 -8.26 52.95 -13.01
CA ASN A 311 -9.01 52.84 -14.29
C ASN A 311 -8.19 52.24 -15.46
N ILE A 312 -7.41 51.18 -15.21
CA ILE A 312 -6.67 50.44 -16.24
C ILE A 312 -7.28 49.05 -16.38
N GLU A 313 -7.58 48.59 -17.59
CA GLU A 313 -8.12 47.22 -17.80
C GLU A 313 -7.09 46.19 -18.19
N VAL A 314 -5.93 46.56 -18.73
CA VAL A 314 -4.92 45.61 -19.19
C VAL A 314 -3.53 46.00 -18.70
N ILE A 315 -2.83 45.05 -18.08
CA ILE A 315 -1.44 45.22 -17.66
C ILE A 315 -0.63 44.07 -18.23
N THR A 316 0.42 44.41 -18.97
CA THR A 316 1.35 43.43 -19.53
C THR A 316 2.76 43.81 -19.12
N ALA A 317 3.53 42.83 -18.66
CA ALA A 317 4.94 43.00 -18.40
C ALA A 317 5.77 42.14 -19.37
N SER A 318 7.06 42.44 -19.48
CA SER A 318 8.01 41.50 -20.07
C SER A 318 8.16 40.28 -19.16
N GLY A 319 8.56 39.12 -19.70
CA GLY A 319 8.79 37.92 -18.90
C GLY A 319 9.85 38.14 -17.80
N GLY A 320 9.86 37.30 -16.77
CA GLY A 320 10.72 37.46 -15.59
C GLY A 320 9.90 37.43 -14.31
N ARG A 321 10.49 37.81 -13.17
CA ARG A 321 9.80 37.81 -11.87
C ARG A 321 9.11 39.16 -11.65
N ASN A 322 7.80 39.27 -11.94
CA ASN A 322 7.02 40.48 -11.69
C ASN A 322 5.94 40.22 -10.65
N SER A 323 5.65 41.22 -9.81
CA SER A 323 4.68 41.13 -8.71
C SER A 323 3.49 42.06 -8.91
N LEU A 324 2.27 41.53 -8.78
CA LEU A 324 1.03 42.29 -8.83
C LEU A 324 0.35 42.27 -7.47
N PHE A 325 0.15 43.44 -6.88
CA PHE A 325 -0.54 43.64 -5.61
C PHE A 325 -1.96 44.16 -5.87
N ALA A 326 -2.97 43.48 -5.33
CA ALA A 326 -4.35 43.93 -5.42
C ALA A 326 -4.64 45.14 -4.50
N LYS A 327 -5.87 45.66 -4.61
CA LYS A 327 -6.37 46.71 -3.71
C LYS A 327 -6.61 46.10 -2.32
N ASN A 328 -6.53 46.90 -1.26
CA ASN A 328 -6.94 46.49 0.09
C ASN A 328 -8.49 46.44 0.21
N ASP A 329 -9.11 45.59 -0.60
CA ASP A 329 -10.55 45.32 -0.68
C ASP A 329 -10.74 43.81 -0.88
N ILE A 330 -11.97 43.34 -1.08
CA ILE A 330 -12.25 41.98 -1.53
C ILE A 330 -11.83 41.87 -3.00
N ASN A 331 -10.89 40.98 -3.33
CA ASN A 331 -10.45 40.76 -4.70
C ASN A 331 -10.77 39.35 -5.20
N THR A 332 -11.13 39.26 -6.48
CA THR A 332 -11.31 37.99 -7.17
C THR A 332 -10.27 37.87 -8.28
N TRP A 333 -9.47 36.82 -8.20
CA TRP A 333 -8.42 36.48 -9.16
C TRP A 333 -8.83 35.25 -9.97
N ASP A 334 -8.89 35.38 -11.29
CA ASP A 334 -9.13 34.29 -12.23
C ASP A 334 -7.83 33.98 -13.00
N ILE A 335 -7.10 32.96 -12.58
CA ILE A 335 -5.81 32.54 -13.12
C ILE A 335 -6.05 31.41 -14.13
N ASN A 336 -6.08 31.73 -15.42
CA ASN A 336 -6.45 30.80 -16.50
C ASN A 336 -5.29 30.48 -17.46
N ALA A 337 -4.16 31.18 -17.34
CA ALA A 337 -2.93 30.98 -18.10
C ALA A 337 -1.70 31.02 -17.19
N LEU A 338 -0.54 30.55 -17.69
CA LEU A 338 0.72 30.66 -16.96
C LEU A 338 1.07 32.15 -16.76
N ASN A 339 1.27 32.55 -15.50
CA ASN A 339 1.58 33.93 -15.10
C ASN A 339 0.58 34.97 -15.63
N GLY A 340 -0.69 34.58 -15.81
CA GLY A 340 -1.69 35.44 -16.44
C GLY A 340 -3.13 35.07 -16.10
N GLY A 341 -4.01 36.07 -16.18
CA GLY A 341 -5.38 35.96 -15.75
C GLY A 341 -6.07 37.32 -15.65
N GLU A 342 -7.07 37.41 -14.79
CA GLU A 342 -7.79 38.64 -14.47
C GLU A 342 -7.89 38.84 -12.95
N VAL A 343 -7.85 40.09 -12.49
CA VAL A 343 -8.14 40.48 -11.10
C VAL A 343 -9.15 41.62 -11.08
N ASN A 344 -10.33 41.42 -10.49
CA ASN A 344 -11.39 42.44 -10.45
C ASN A 344 -11.70 43.11 -11.83
N ASN A 345 -11.65 42.32 -12.92
CA ASN A 345 -11.78 42.74 -14.33
C ASN A 345 -10.55 43.41 -14.97
N ILE A 346 -9.39 43.43 -14.31
CA ILE A 346 -8.11 43.87 -14.88
C ILE A 346 -7.38 42.64 -15.40
N ALA A 347 -7.20 42.54 -16.72
CA ALA A 347 -6.41 41.48 -17.34
C ALA A 347 -4.91 41.71 -17.12
N PHE A 348 -4.21 40.68 -16.67
CA PHE A 348 -2.77 40.73 -16.44
C PHE A 348 -2.03 39.59 -17.16
N SER A 349 -0.80 39.84 -17.57
CA SER A 349 0.09 38.80 -18.12
C SER A 349 1.55 39.04 -17.75
N ASN A 350 2.29 37.93 -17.61
CA ASN A 350 3.67 37.85 -17.16
C ASN A 350 3.91 38.35 -15.72
N PHE A 351 2.96 38.11 -14.82
CA PHE A 351 3.12 38.32 -13.37
C PHE A 351 3.25 36.97 -12.66
N THR A 352 4.39 36.77 -12.00
CA THR A 352 4.76 35.49 -11.36
C THR A 352 4.40 35.44 -9.89
N ASP A 353 4.42 36.59 -9.20
CA ASP A 353 4.02 36.69 -7.81
C ASP A 353 2.72 37.50 -7.73
N LEU A 354 1.69 36.93 -7.10
CA LEU A 354 0.38 37.57 -6.92
C LEU A 354 0.18 37.81 -5.43
N VAL A 355 -0.20 39.03 -5.06
CA VAL A 355 -0.39 39.42 -3.66
C VAL A 355 -1.79 39.99 -3.50
N GLY A 356 -2.59 39.39 -2.62
CA GLY A 356 -3.90 39.89 -2.23
C GLY A 356 -3.82 41.14 -1.34
N GLY A 357 -4.97 41.55 -0.83
CA GLY A 357 -5.20 42.73 -0.02
C GLY A 357 -5.29 42.44 1.49
N GLU A 358 -6.12 43.23 2.18
CA GLU A 358 -6.36 43.11 3.62
C GLU A 358 -7.72 42.45 3.97
N LEU A 359 -8.57 42.22 2.97
CA LEU A 359 -9.87 41.58 3.12
C LEU A 359 -9.87 40.27 2.32
N VAL A 360 -10.96 39.51 2.45
CA VAL A 360 -11.12 38.20 1.81
C VAL A 360 -10.85 38.26 0.31
N ASP A 361 -9.88 37.47 -0.12
CA ASP A 361 -9.51 37.28 -1.51
C ASP A 361 -9.81 35.86 -1.99
N THR A 362 -10.21 35.73 -3.25
CA THR A 362 -10.48 34.43 -3.88
C THR A 362 -9.60 34.26 -5.10
N PHE A 363 -8.78 33.21 -5.10
CA PHE A 363 -7.91 32.83 -6.21
C PHE A 363 -8.45 31.58 -6.90
N THR A 364 -9.02 31.73 -8.10
CA THR A 364 -9.49 30.61 -8.92
C THR A 364 -8.47 30.27 -9.99
N VAL A 365 -7.85 29.08 -9.89
CA VAL A 365 -6.95 28.54 -10.91
C VAL A 365 -7.72 27.57 -11.80
N SER A 366 -7.71 27.77 -13.12
CA SER A 366 -8.44 26.93 -14.08
C SER A 366 -7.66 26.70 -15.38
N ALA A 367 -8.17 25.84 -16.28
CA ALA A 367 -7.54 25.55 -17.58
C ALA A 367 -6.06 25.17 -17.47
N ASN A 368 -5.13 26.02 -17.96
CA ASN A 368 -3.68 25.85 -17.83
C ASN A 368 -3.05 26.88 -16.87
N GLY A 369 -3.87 27.54 -16.05
CA GLY A 369 -3.44 28.52 -15.06
C GLY A 369 -2.44 27.94 -14.06
N ALA A 370 -1.39 28.71 -13.81
CA ALA A 370 -0.32 28.48 -12.83
C ALA A 370 0.50 29.77 -12.68
N VAL A 371 1.30 29.88 -11.63
CA VAL A 371 2.27 30.97 -11.48
C VAL A 371 3.65 30.40 -11.13
N ASP A 372 4.70 30.96 -11.71
CA ASP A 372 6.07 30.49 -11.44
C ASP A 372 6.56 30.90 -10.04
N GLY A 373 5.95 31.93 -9.44
CA GLY A 373 6.26 32.45 -8.11
C GLY A 373 5.26 32.00 -7.05
N ILE A 374 4.89 32.94 -6.16
CA ILE A 374 3.99 32.69 -5.02
C ILE A 374 2.68 33.48 -5.17
N ILE A 375 1.56 32.83 -4.83
CA ILE A 375 0.30 33.47 -4.50
C ILE A 375 0.30 33.69 -2.99
N ASN A 376 0.40 34.94 -2.55
CA ASN A 376 0.30 35.34 -1.16
C ASN A 376 -1.06 36.01 -0.96
N ALA A 377 -1.97 35.36 -0.24
CA ALA A 377 -3.35 35.83 -0.14
C ALA A 377 -3.47 37.09 0.73
N GLY A 378 -2.64 37.20 1.78
CA GLY A 378 -2.49 38.44 2.54
C GLY A 378 -3.10 38.31 3.93
N ASN A 379 -3.95 39.25 4.31
CA ASN A 379 -4.77 39.11 5.52
C ASN A 379 -6.23 38.88 5.10
N GLY A 380 -7.02 38.27 5.96
CA GLY A 380 -8.40 37.90 5.62
C GLY A 380 -8.56 36.39 5.50
N ALA A 381 -9.80 35.92 5.45
CA ALA A 381 -10.08 34.50 5.31
C ALA A 381 -10.13 34.15 3.82
N ASP A 382 -8.98 33.84 3.25
CA ASP A 382 -8.80 33.74 1.81
C ASP A 382 -9.03 32.32 1.28
N GLU A 383 -9.33 32.21 -0.02
CA GLU A 383 -9.66 30.93 -0.66
C GLU A 383 -8.88 30.72 -1.95
N LEU A 384 -8.16 29.60 -2.05
CA LEU A 384 -7.66 29.07 -3.31
C LEU A 384 -8.59 27.99 -3.85
N ILE A 385 -9.13 28.18 -5.06
CA ILE A 385 -9.95 27.19 -5.77
C ILE A 385 -9.19 26.70 -6.99
N VAL A 386 -8.77 25.44 -7.01
CA VAL A 386 -8.11 24.81 -8.16
C VAL A 386 -9.10 23.93 -8.91
N LYS A 387 -9.47 24.35 -10.13
CA LYS A 387 -10.36 23.61 -11.02
C LYS A 387 -9.55 22.79 -12.02
N LEU A 388 -9.61 21.47 -11.88
CA LEU A 388 -8.95 20.52 -12.77
C LEU A 388 -9.97 19.92 -13.75
N ASN A 389 -9.67 20.10 -15.04
CA ASN A 389 -10.42 19.52 -16.15
C ASN A 389 -9.44 18.75 -17.03
N SER A 390 -9.69 17.46 -17.24
CA SER A 390 -8.78 16.57 -17.96
C SER A 390 -8.64 16.94 -19.44
N GLU A 391 -9.65 17.56 -20.05
CA GLU A 391 -9.64 18.01 -21.45
C GLU A 391 -8.83 19.30 -21.63
N ASN A 392 -8.90 20.22 -20.66
CA ASN A 392 -8.29 21.54 -20.77
C ASN A 392 -6.91 21.62 -20.10
N ARG A 393 -6.64 20.80 -19.08
CA ARG A 393 -5.34 20.72 -18.39
C ARG A 393 -4.36 19.92 -19.24
N THR A 394 -3.68 20.65 -20.12
CA THR A 394 -2.75 20.13 -21.14
C THR A 394 -1.30 20.48 -20.84
N GLN A 395 -1.05 21.35 -19.87
CA GLN A 395 0.27 21.79 -19.44
C GLN A 395 0.45 21.56 -17.94
N SER A 396 1.66 21.18 -17.55
CA SER A 396 2.04 21.10 -16.14
C SER A 396 2.15 22.49 -15.53
N GLY A 397 1.93 22.60 -14.23
CA GLY A 397 2.01 23.86 -13.51
C GLY A 397 2.21 23.66 -12.02
N VAL A 398 2.82 24.65 -11.39
CA VAL A 398 2.98 24.71 -9.93
C VAL A 398 2.16 25.89 -9.41
N ILE A 399 1.52 25.71 -8.27
CA ILE A 399 0.74 26.72 -7.57
C ILE A 399 1.30 26.74 -6.14
N ASN A 400 2.00 27.81 -5.78
CA ASN A 400 2.55 28.00 -4.43
C ASN A 400 1.66 28.99 -3.68
N PHE A 401 0.82 28.50 -2.78
CA PHE A 401 -0.16 29.30 -2.06
C PHE A 401 0.23 29.48 -0.59
N VAL A 402 0.19 30.73 -0.15
CA VAL A 402 0.37 31.15 1.24
C VAL A 402 -0.90 31.90 1.61
N GLY A 403 -1.69 31.37 2.56
CA GLY A 403 -2.91 32.03 3.03
C GLY A 403 -2.56 33.32 3.78
N GLY A 404 -2.05 33.17 4.99
CA GLY A 404 -1.45 34.26 5.75
C GLY A 404 -1.35 33.90 7.23
N ASP A 405 -0.35 34.41 7.94
CA ASP A 405 -0.19 34.18 9.38
C ASP A 405 -0.87 35.30 10.21
N ASP A 406 -2.12 35.64 9.87
CA ASP A 406 -2.92 36.66 10.57
C ASP A 406 -3.98 36.07 11.53
N GLY A 407 -4.18 34.75 11.48
CA GLY A 407 -5.14 34.00 12.28
C GLY A 407 -6.54 33.90 11.68
N ALA A 408 -6.74 34.32 10.43
CA ALA A 408 -7.96 34.08 9.68
C ALA A 408 -8.04 32.62 9.15
N GLU A 409 -9.22 32.22 8.68
CA GLU A 409 -9.50 30.86 8.25
C GLU A 409 -9.27 30.69 6.74
N ASP A 410 -8.00 30.65 6.31
CA ASP A 410 -7.64 30.41 4.91
C ASP A 410 -7.94 28.97 4.47
N SER A 411 -8.31 28.79 3.20
CA SER A 411 -8.73 27.49 2.68
C SER A 411 -8.23 27.19 1.26
N VAL A 412 -8.07 25.91 0.97
CA VAL A 412 -7.77 25.40 -0.37
C VAL A 412 -8.85 24.40 -0.78
N SER A 413 -9.45 24.56 -1.95
CA SER A 413 -10.42 23.64 -2.54
C SER A 413 -9.93 23.13 -3.88
N ILE A 414 -9.82 21.81 -4.03
CA ILE A 414 -9.45 21.17 -5.29
C ILE A 414 -10.69 20.49 -5.89
N GLN A 415 -11.07 20.93 -7.09
CA GLN A 415 -12.33 20.56 -7.72
C GLN A 415 -12.12 19.94 -9.10
N GLY A 416 -12.74 18.79 -9.34
CA GLY A 416 -12.87 18.20 -10.68
C GLY A 416 -14.15 18.63 -11.39
N VAL A 417 -14.20 18.49 -12.72
CA VAL A 417 -15.44 18.70 -13.49
C VAL A 417 -16.29 17.44 -13.48
N THR A 418 -17.61 17.61 -13.37
CA THR A 418 -18.58 16.50 -13.44
C THR A 418 -18.43 15.71 -14.73
N GLY A 419 -17.89 14.48 -14.65
CA GLY A 419 -17.69 13.59 -15.81
C GLY A 419 -16.24 13.12 -16.00
N ASP A 420 -15.26 13.80 -15.41
CA ASP A 420 -13.82 13.47 -15.44
C ASP A 420 -13.43 12.30 -14.51
N LYS A 421 -14.35 11.34 -14.33
CA LYS A 421 -14.16 10.26 -13.36
C LYS A 421 -12.85 9.52 -13.64
N LEU A 422 -11.98 9.49 -12.63
CA LEU A 422 -10.72 8.74 -12.65
C LEU A 422 -9.70 9.21 -13.71
N ALA A 423 -9.82 10.45 -14.21
CA ALA A 423 -8.90 11.00 -15.20
C ALA A 423 -7.52 11.40 -14.62
N PHE A 424 -7.44 11.58 -13.30
CA PHE A 424 -6.23 12.00 -12.60
C PHE A 424 -5.71 10.92 -11.65
N SER A 425 -4.39 10.84 -11.46
CA SER A 425 -3.76 10.18 -10.32
C SER A 425 -3.21 11.22 -9.36
N GLU A 426 -3.26 10.93 -8.07
CA GLU A 426 -3.00 11.88 -7.00
C GLU A 426 -1.85 11.42 -6.10
N THR A 427 -1.04 12.37 -5.64
CA THR A 427 0.00 12.12 -4.65
C THR A 427 0.05 13.25 -3.64
N TYR A 428 -0.04 12.90 -2.36
CA TYR A 428 0.25 13.80 -1.25
C TYR A 428 1.70 13.62 -0.78
N GLN A 429 2.35 14.76 -0.55
CA GLN A 429 3.67 14.81 0.07
C GLN A 429 3.72 15.99 1.05
N ALA A 430 3.93 15.70 2.32
CA ALA A 430 4.15 16.72 3.33
C ALA A 430 5.56 17.31 3.24
N ASN A 431 5.71 18.56 3.67
CA ASN A 431 7.01 19.23 3.91
C ASN A 431 7.93 19.35 2.69
N VAL A 432 7.37 19.61 1.52
CA VAL A 432 8.10 19.98 0.32
C VAL A 432 8.72 21.37 0.50
N LEU A 433 10.01 21.52 0.17
CA LEU A 433 10.67 22.83 0.20
C LEU A 433 10.49 23.57 -1.12
N VAL A 434 9.94 24.78 -1.06
CA VAL A 434 9.87 25.75 -2.18
C VAL A 434 10.45 27.08 -1.70
N GLU A 435 11.46 27.60 -2.39
CA GLU A 435 12.18 28.83 -2.02
C GLU A 435 12.64 28.92 -0.54
N SER A 436 12.97 27.79 0.09
CA SER A 436 13.32 27.66 1.54
C SER A 436 12.14 27.72 2.51
N LEU A 437 10.91 27.82 2.03
CA LEU A 437 9.68 27.65 2.79
C LEU A 437 9.18 26.22 2.67
N GLN A 438 8.51 25.76 3.72
CA GLN A 438 7.96 24.41 3.83
C GLN A 438 6.47 24.47 3.50
N PHE A 439 6.05 23.61 2.57
CA PHE A 439 4.67 23.45 2.12
C PHE A 439 4.26 21.99 2.21
N ASP A 440 2.98 21.76 2.41
CA ASP A 440 2.38 20.48 2.03
C ASP A 440 1.96 20.54 0.57
N GLN A 441 2.04 19.41 -0.13
CA GLN A 441 1.78 19.33 -1.56
C GLN A 441 0.71 18.28 -1.88
N LEU A 442 -0.24 18.67 -2.72
CA LEU A 442 -1.08 17.76 -3.49
C LEU A 442 -0.70 17.86 -4.96
N SER A 443 -0.39 16.72 -5.58
CA SER A 443 0.05 16.62 -6.97
C SER A 443 -0.95 15.78 -7.77
N TYR A 444 -1.39 16.30 -8.92
CA TYR A 444 -2.39 15.66 -9.79
C TYR A 444 -1.83 15.47 -11.19
N GLU A 445 -1.65 14.22 -11.60
CA GLU A 445 -1.21 13.88 -12.96
C GLU A 445 -2.39 13.47 -13.84
N ASN A 446 -2.53 14.14 -14.99
CA ASN A 446 -3.58 13.86 -15.96
C ASN A 446 -3.23 12.61 -16.78
N SER A 447 -4.08 11.59 -16.72
CA SER A 447 -3.87 10.30 -17.40
C SER A 447 -3.87 10.41 -18.93
N PHE A 448 -4.45 11.46 -19.50
CA PHE A 448 -4.54 11.66 -20.95
C PHE A 448 -3.39 12.50 -21.52
N THR A 449 -2.98 13.55 -20.80
CA THR A 449 -1.99 14.52 -21.28
C THR A 449 -0.63 14.39 -20.63
N GLN A 450 -0.53 13.65 -19.51
CA GLN A 450 0.63 13.58 -18.61
C GLN A 450 1.02 14.94 -18.00
N ALA A 451 0.13 15.93 -18.11
CA ALA A 451 0.30 17.21 -17.42
C ALA A 451 0.17 16.98 -15.90
N ASN A 452 1.10 17.54 -15.14
CA ASN A 452 1.12 17.44 -13.68
C ASN A 452 0.90 18.82 -13.05
N VAL A 453 -0.07 18.91 -12.15
CA VAL A 453 -0.36 20.13 -11.39
C VAL A 453 0.02 19.90 -9.94
N GLN A 454 0.96 20.70 -9.44
CA GLN A 454 1.40 20.67 -8.04
C GLN A 454 0.77 21.86 -7.31
N VAL A 455 0.01 21.57 -6.26
CA VAL A 455 -0.58 22.57 -5.38
C VAL A 455 0.15 22.50 -4.05
N ASN A 456 1.02 23.48 -3.82
CA ASN A 456 1.77 23.65 -2.58
C ASN A 456 1.03 24.66 -1.71
N PHE A 457 0.72 24.30 -0.46
CA PHE A 457 -0.01 25.17 0.45
C PHE A 457 0.66 25.22 1.83
N ARG A 458 0.59 26.39 2.46
CA ARG A 458 1.03 26.65 3.84
C ARG A 458 0.23 27.80 4.42
N GLU A 459 0.22 27.91 5.75
CA GLU A 459 -0.56 28.94 6.45
C GLU A 459 -2.03 28.88 6.01
N VAL A 460 -2.59 27.66 5.97
CA VAL A 460 -4.00 27.40 5.64
C VAL A 460 -4.66 26.62 6.77
N SER A 461 -5.94 26.91 7.02
CA SER A 461 -6.73 26.28 8.07
C SER A 461 -7.45 25.01 7.61
N SER A 462 -7.73 24.87 6.31
CA SER A 462 -8.40 23.70 5.75
C SER A 462 -8.04 23.42 4.30
N VAL A 463 -8.04 22.15 3.92
CA VAL A 463 -7.90 21.70 2.52
C VAL A 463 -9.01 20.71 2.22
N ASP A 464 -9.84 21.01 1.22
CA ASP A 464 -10.91 20.16 0.70
C ASP A 464 -10.54 19.62 -0.68
N ASP A 465 -10.19 18.34 -0.72
CA ASP A 465 -9.79 17.63 -1.93
C ASP A 465 -10.97 16.83 -2.52
N ALA A 466 -11.84 17.56 -3.22
CA ALA A 466 -13.10 17.07 -3.76
C ALA A 466 -12.99 16.44 -5.17
N ILE A 467 -11.78 16.31 -5.73
CA ILE A 467 -11.57 15.74 -7.07
C ILE A 467 -11.63 14.21 -7.07
N GLN A 468 -12.21 13.66 -8.15
CA GLN A 468 -12.24 12.22 -8.39
C GLN A 468 -10.96 11.71 -9.06
N THR A 469 -10.27 10.75 -8.45
CA THR A 469 -8.96 10.26 -8.91
C THR A 469 -8.92 8.74 -9.02
N SER A 470 -8.15 8.23 -9.99
CA SER A 470 -7.93 6.80 -10.21
C SER A 470 -7.13 6.15 -9.09
N SER A 471 -6.25 6.93 -8.46
CA SER A 471 -5.41 6.52 -7.35
C SER A 471 -5.02 7.70 -6.49
N LEU A 472 -4.76 7.42 -5.21
CA LEU A 472 -4.21 8.34 -4.23
C LEU A 472 -3.01 7.68 -3.54
N VAL A 473 -1.83 8.29 -3.65
CA VAL A 473 -0.63 7.90 -2.90
C VAL A 473 -0.41 8.91 -1.78
N ILE A 474 -0.31 8.43 -0.54
CA ILE A 474 -0.09 9.27 0.63
C ILE A 474 1.26 8.93 1.25
N ASN A 475 2.20 9.87 1.17
CA ASN A 475 3.55 9.72 1.70
C ASN A 475 3.68 10.36 3.09
N ASN A 476 4.49 9.76 3.95
CA ASN A 476 4.93 10.37 5.20
C ASN A 476 5.97 11.48 4.97
N ALA A 477 6.16 12.35 5.98
CA ALA A 477 7.20 13.37 5.97
C ALA A 477 8.49 12.88 6.63
N GLY A 478 9.52 12.55 5.83
CA GLY A 478 10.87 12.27 6.34
C GLY A 478 10.97 10.98 7.17
N ALA A 479 11.78 10.99 8.24
CA ALA A 479 12.00 9.83 9.10
C ALA A 479 11.22 9.94 10.42
N ASP A 480 10.84 8.80 11.01
CA ASP A 480 10.13 8.69 12.30
C ASP A 480 8.80 9.46 12.36
N ASP A 481 8.08 9.54 11.24
CA ASP A 481 6.82 10.28 11.10
C ASP A 481 5.60 9.37 11.28
N VAL A 482 4.41 9.96 11.43
CA VAL A 482 3.15 9.21 11.56
C VAL A 482 2.16 9.69 10.52
N LEU A 483 1.64 8.76 9.72
CA LEU A 483 0.54 9.01 8.80
C LEU A 483 -0.78 8.66 9.48
N TYR A 484 -1.67 9.65 9.60
CA TYR A 484 -3.00 9.51 10.15
C TYR A 484 -4.02 9.36 9.01
N VAL A 485 -4.88 8.34 9.09
CA VAL A 485 -5.96 8.12 8.10
C VAL A 485 -7.28 7.86 8.82
N ASN A 486 -8.33 8.54 8.35
CA ASN A 486 -9.71 8.45 8.81
C ASN A 486 -10.65 8.31 7.61
N GLU A 487 -11.96 8.20 7.86
CA GLU A 487 -12.97 7.98 6.80
C GLU A 487 -12.97 9.07 5.72
N ASN A 488 -12.77 10.33 6.13
CA ASN A 488 -12.87 11.49 5.25
C ASN A 488 -11.69 12.46 5.40
N ALA A 489 -10.58 12.02 6.01
CA ALA A 489 -9.40 12.88 6.17
C ALA A 489 -8.12 12.07 6.31
N PHE A 490 -7.01 12.63 5.84
CA PHE A 490 -5.67 12.13 6.12
C PHE A 490 -4.71 13.28 6.43
N SER A 491 -3.65 12.98 7.17
CA SER A 491 -2.57 13.92 7.43
C SER A 491 -1.31 13.21 7.90
N THR A 492 -0.23 13.96 8.01
CA THR A 492 0.99 13.47 8.65
C THR A 492 1.25 14.26 9.91
N LYS A 493 1.89 13.65 10.92
CA LYS A 493 2.26 14.32 12.17
C LYS A 493 3.12 15.56 11.94
N SER A 494 3.93 15.55 10.90
CA SER A 494 4.78 16.68 10.51
C SER A 494 4.15 17.58 9.44
N GLY A 495 2.93 17.27 8.98
CA GLY A 495 2.18 18.07 8.01
C GLY A 495 1.63 19.34 8.62
N LEU A 496 1.23 20.28 7.76
CA LEU A 496 0.78 21.61 8.16
C LEU A 496 -0.74 21.67 8.42
N VAL A 497 -1.51 20.81 7.76
CA VAL A 497 -2.98 20.81 7.80
C VAL A 497 -3.54 19.44 7.45
N ASP A 498 -4.72 19.11 7.96
CA ASP A 498 -5.45 17.90 7.59
C ASP A 498 -6.11 18.06 6.22
N ILE A 499 -6.00 17.04 5.36
CA ILE A 499 -6.61 17.01 4.03
C ILE A 499 -7.93 16.27 4.13
N SER A 500 -9.03 16.97 3.87
CA SER A 500 -10.36 16.37 3.80
C SER A 500 -10.61 15.81 2.40
N TYR A 501 -11.17 14.61 2.32
CA TYR A 501 -11.52 13.96 1.06
C TYR A 501 -12.74 13.05 1.25
N ALA A 502 -13.39 12.66 0.16
CA ALA A 502 -14.42 11.62 0.21
C ALA A 502 -13.88 10.32 -0.38
N SER A 503 -13.91 9.23 0.40
CA SER A 503 -13.45 7.90 -0.01
C SER A 503 -13.99 7.43 -1.36
N LYS A 504 -15.27 7.67 -1.63
CA LYS A 504 -15.95 7.32 -2.91
C LYS A 504 -15.34 7.99 -4.15
N ASP A 505 -14.60 9.07 -3.96
CA ASP A 505 -14.01 9.87 -5.03
C ASP A 505 -12.57 9.42 -5.32
N LYS A 506 -11.98 8.55 -4.48
CA LYS A 506 -10.64 7.98 -4.68
C LYS A 506 -10.73 6.51 -5.12
N GLY A 507 -9.97 6.14 -6.14
CA GLY A 507 -9.81 4.75 -6.58
C GLY A 507 -8.89 3.95 -5.66
N ASN A 508 -7.77 3.44 -6.19
CA ASN A 508 -6.80 2.69 -5.39
C ASN A 508 -6.03 3.63 -4.44
N VAL A 509 -5.90 3.27 -3.17
CA VAL A 509 -5.17 4.06 -2.18
C VAL A 509 -3.89 3.35 -1.79
N THR A 510 -2.77 4.08 -1.78
CA THR A 510 -1.47 3.57 -1.34
C THR A 510 -0.96 4.42 -0.19
N LEU A 511 -0.76 3.80 0.98
CA LEU A 511 -0.22 4.43 2.17
C LEU A 511 1.26 4.05 2.32
N GLN A 512 2.13 5.05 2.32
CA GLN A 512 3.58 4.86 2.33
C GLN A 512 4.22 5.58 3.51
N ALA A 513 4.68 4.81 4.48
CA ALA A 513 5.41 5.27 5.66
C ALA A 513 6.81 4.63 5.71
N PHE A 514 7.80 5.31 5.13
CA PHE A 514 9.19 4.85 5.06
C PHE A 514 10.02 5.37 6.25
N ASP A 515 11.31 4.99 6.31
CA ASP A 515 12.29 5.55 7.26
C ASP A 515 11.85 5.51 8.73
N ASN A 516 11.42 4.35 9.20
CA ASN A 516 10.89 4.13 10.55
C ASN A 516 9.57 4.82 10.91
N SER A 517 8.84 5.26 9.89
CA SER A 517 7.51 5.86 10.06
C SER A 517 6.40 4.82 10.23
N SER A 518 5.29 5.26 10.79
CA SER A 518 4.12 4.41 11.09
C SER A 518 2.83 4.97 10.50
N ILE A 519 1.83 4.10 10.37
CA ILE A 519 0.46 4.44 9.97
C ILE A 519 -0.46 4.22 11.17
N GLU A 520 -1.35 5.18 11.43
CA GLU A 520 -2.38 5.12 12.46
C GLU A 520 -3.75 5.35 11.82
N LEU A 521 -4.62 4.34 11.93
CA LEU A 521 -5.98 4.35 11.40
C LEU A 521 -6.94 4.73 12.54
N ASN A 522 -7.52 5.93 12.47
CA ASN A 522 -8.23 6.56 13.60
C ASN A 522 -9.76 6.57 13.41
N GLY A 523 -10.24 5.92 12.35
CA GLY A 523 -11.64 5.68 12.04
C GLY A 523 -11.80 4.64 10.93
N ASP A 524 -12.99 4.53 10.37
CA ASP A 524 -13.22 3.66 9.21
C ASP A 524 -12.35 4.11 8.04
N VAL A 525 -11.79 3.16 7.29
CA VAL A 525 -11.01 3.45 6.07
C VAL A 525 -11.70 2.76 4.92
N THR A 526 -12.47 3.51 4.15
CA THR A 526 -13.18 2.99 2.98
C THR A 526 -12.38 3.33 1.73
N VAL A 527 -12.11 2.32 0.90
CA VAL A 527 -11.41 2.45 -0.37
C VAL A 527 -12.26 1.78 -1.44
N ALA A 528 -12.54 2.47 -2.54
CA ALA A 528 -13.40 1.95 -3.61
C ALA A 528 -12.72 0.86 -4.47
N GLY A 529 -11.43 0.62 -4.26
CA GLY A 529 -10.63 -0.43 -4.91
C GLY A 529 -9.61 -1.01 -3.94
N ASP A 530 -8.35 -1.10 -4.37
CA ASP A 530 -7.28 -1.71 -3.58
C ASP A 530 -6.69 -0.73 -2.55
N LEU A 531 -6.41 -1.21 -1.33
CA LEU A 531 -5.60 -0.53 -0.33
C LEU A 531 -4.21 -1.18 -0.24
N THR A 532 -3.16 -0.45 -0.62
CA THR A 532 -1.77 -0.89 -0.43
C THR A 532 -1.15 -0.19 0.76
N VAL A 533 -0.47 -0.95 1.62
CA VAL A 533 0.11 -0.45 2.87
C VAL A 533 1.58 -0.87 2.97
N THR A 534 2.45 0.13 3.09
CA THR A 534 3.87 -0.04 3.37
C THR A 534 4.24 0.82 4.57
N ALA A 535 4.69 0.21 5.67
CA ALA A 535 5.03 0.92 6.91
C ALA A 535 5.91 0.08 7.85
N ASN A 536 6.65 0.71 8.75
CA ASN A 536 7.27 -0.06 9.84
C ASN A 536 6.23 -0.54 10.85
N THR A 537 5.21 0.27 11.13
CA THR A 537 4.14 -0.10 12.06
C THR A 537 2.80 0.41 11.55
N VAL A 538 1.77 -0.44 11.61
CA VAL A 538 0.38 -0.12 11.28
C VAL A 538 -0.47 -0.40 12.51
N LYS A 539 -1.17 0.64 12.99
CA LYS A 539 -2.08 0.56 14.14
C LYS A 539 -3.46 1.01 13.73
N GLN A 540 -4.47 0.46 14.40
CA GLN A 540 -5.83 0.94 14.30
C GLN A 540 -6.34 1.25 15.71
N ASP A 541 -6.64 2.52 15.94
CA ASP A 541 -7.23 2.97 17.19
C ASP A 541 -8.73 2.64 17.21
N GLN A 542 -9.44 2.93 16.12
CA GLN A 542 -10.88 2.70 15.93
C GLN A 542 -11.21 2.40 14.45
N GLY A 543 -12.43 1.91 14.20
CA GLY A 543 -12.98 1.73 12.86
C GLY A 543 -12.68 0.38 12.21
N THR A 544 -13.06 0.25 10.94
CA THR A 544 -12.86 -0.94 10.10
C THR A 544 -12.34 -0.53 8.72
N ILE A 545 -11.45 -1.35 8.15
CA ILE A 545 -11.00 -1.18 6.76
C ILE A 545 -12.00 -1.85 5.82
N PHE A 546 -12.52 -1.11 4.83
CA PHE A 546 -13.34 -1.61 3.74
C PHE A 546 -12.62 -1.37 2.41
N ALA A 547 -12.30 -2.42 1.69
CA ALA A 547 -11.61 -2.38 0.39
C ALA A 547 -11.89 -3.67 -0.39
N ASP A 548 -11.77 -3.66 -1.71
CA ASP A 548 -11.83 -4.89 -2.51
C ASP A 548 -10.68 -5.82 -2.10
N ARG A 549 -9.48 -5.24 -1.95
CA ARG A 549 -8.28 -5.96 -1.53
C ARG A 549 -7.40 -5.11 -0.64
N ILE A 550 -6.81 -5.74 0.38
CA ILE A 550 -5.72 -5.17 1.16
C ILE A 550 -4.39 -5.84 0.82
N ILE A 551 -3.37 -5.02 0.54
CA ILE A 551 -2.01 -5.44 0.23
C ILE A 551 -1.09 -4.92 1.33
N PHE A 552 -0.51 -5.82 2.11
CA PHE A 552 0.61 -5.49 2.99
C PHE A 552 1.92 -5.78 2.25
N ASP A 553 2.61 -4.72 1.80
CA ASP A 553 3.89 -4.82 1.09
C ASP A 553 4.97 -4.18 1.96
N ASN A 554 5.80 -5.03 2.58
CA ASN A 554 6.86 -4.60 3.51
C ASN A 554 6.32 -3.82 4.74
N ALA A 555 5.16 -4.23 5.28
CA ALA A 555 4.57 -3.62 6.46
C ALA A 555 5.06 -4.32 7.75
N SER A 556 6.10 -3.87 8.45
CA SER A 556 6.81 -4.71 9.45
C SER A 556 5.99 -5.16 10.67
N SER A 557 5.12 -4.34 11.27
CA SER A 557 4.29 -4.72 12.43
C SER A 557 2.87 -4.20 12.26
N VAL A 558 1.90 -5.08 12.06
CA VAL A 558 0.50 -4.75 11.78
C VAL A 558 -0.38 -5.30 12.92
N GLY A 559 -1.03 -4.42 13.67
CA GLY A 559 -2.02 -4.84 14.67
C GLY A 559 -1.47 -5.51 15.94
N SER A 560 -0.18 -5.38 16.26
CA SER A 560 0.47 -6.10 17.39
C SER A 560 -0.12 -5.83 18.79
N ASN A 561 -0.75 -4.67 19.02
CA ASN A 561 -1.47 -4.39 20.28
C ASN A 561 -2.96 -4.74 20.22
N LYS A 562 -3.55 -4.62 19.03
CA LYS A 562 -4.96 -4.84 18.73
C LYS A 562 -5.02 -5.20 17.25
N ALA A 563 -5.60 -6.36 16.94
CA ALA A 563 -5.81 -6.78 15.57
C ALA A 563 -6.53 -5.68 14.78
N ILE A 564 -6.13 -5.50 13.52
CA ILE A 564 -6.76 -4.54 12.62
C ILE A 564 -8.10 -5.14 12.18
N ASP A 565 -9.20 -4.43 12.47
CA ASP A 565 -10.53 -4.83 12.04
C ASP A 565 -10.67 -4.56 10.53
N THR A 566 -10.96 -5.60 9.76
CA THR A 566 -11.09 -5.58 8.29
C THR A 566 -12.42 -6.17 7.82
N ASN A 567 -12.90 -5.67 6.69
CA ASN A 567 -13.98 -6.24 5.90
C ASN A 567 -13.60 -6.07 4.42
N VAL A 568 -12.71 -6.95 3.97
CA VAL A 568 -12.13 -6.95 2.62
C VAL A 568 -12.37 -8.27 1.93
N ASP A 569 -12.46 -8.30 0.60
CA ASP A 569 -12.66 -9.56 -0.13
C ASP A 569 -11.35 -10.36 -0.24
N GLU A 570 -10.23 -9.67 -0.42
CA GLU A 570 -8.92 -10.29 -0.69
C GLU A 570 -7.79 -9.75 0.20
N LEU A 571 -6.91 -10.65 0.66
CA LEU A 571 -5.66 -10.34 1.36
C LEU A 571 -4.46 -10.79 0.53
N LEU A 572 -3.49 -9.88 0.39
CA LEU A 572 -2.18 -10.18 -0.17
C LEU A 572 -1.09 -9.68 0.78
N VAL A 573 -0.15 -10.57 1.13
CA VAL A 573 0.99 -10.24 2.00
C VAL A 573 2.28 -10.50 1.26
N ARG A 574 3.16 -9.50 1.16
CA ARG A 574 4.46 -9.66 0.51
C ARG A 574 5.61 -8.95 1.23
N ASN A 575 6.80 -9.51 1.13
CA ASN A 575 8.04 -8.97 1.69
C ASN A 575 7.93 -8.63 3.19
N HIS A 576 7.16 -9.42 3.94
CA HIS A 576 6.82 -9.11 5.32
C HIS A 576 7.69 -9.89 6.30
N SER A 577 8.19 -9.25 7.37
CA SER A 577 9.12 -9.86 8.31
C SER A 577 8.75 -9.80 9.79
N GLY A 578 7.68 -9.10 10.19
CA GLY A 578 7.28 -9.02 11.61
C GLY A 578 5.94 -9.70 11.86
N GLU A 579 4.98 -9.06 12.51
CA GLU A 579 3.71 -9.72 12.88
C GLU A 579 2.54 -9.00 12.23
N ILE A 580 1.57 -9.78 11.73
CA ILE A 580 0.28 -9.29 11.23
C ILE A 580 -0.82 -9.91 12.06
N TYR A 581 -1.67 -9.06 12.65
CA TYR A 581 -2.87 -9.47 13.37
C TYR A 581 -4.11 -8.82 12.73
N LEU A 582 -5.01 -9.64 12.19
CA LEU A 582 -6.24 -9.20 11.50
C LEU A 582 -7.49 -9.82 12.13
N SER A 583 -8.52 -9.00 12.23
CA SER A 583 -9.87 -9.37 12.68
C SER A 583 -10.83 -9.12 11.51
N GLN A 584 -11.09 -10.17 10.73
CA GLN A 584 -11.86 -10.10 9.51
C GLN A 584 -13.34 -10.37 9.76
N THR A 585 -14.19 -9.53 9.15
CA THR A 585 -15.63 -9.78 9.07
C THR A 585 -15.99 -10.50 7.77
N GLY A 586 -16.58 -11.69 7.88
CA GLY A 586 -17.01 -12.47 6.71
C GLY A 586 -15.88 -13.28 6.08
N ASP A 587 -16.07 -13.68 4.83
CA ASP A 587 -15.13 -14.51 4.08
C ASP A 587 -13.86 -13.72 3.72
N LEU A 588 -12.75 -14.44 3.47
CA LEU A 588 -11.48 -13.87 3.05
C LEU A 588 -10.75 -14.79 2.09
N LEU A 589 -10.45 -14.28 0.90
CA LEU A 589 -9.54 -14.91 -0.03
C LEU A 589 -8.10 -14.45 0.25
N ILE A 590 -7.19 -15.37 0.58
CA ILE A 590 -5.76 -15.08 0.61
C ILE A 590 -5.19 -15.38 -0.77
N SER A 591 -4.99 -14.35 -1.60
CA SER A 591 -4.57 -14.53 -2.98
C SER A 591 -3.08 -14.73 -3.16
N ALA A 592 -2.26 -14.20 -2.25
CA ALA A 592 -0.83 -14.50 -2.18
C ALA A 592 -0.23 -14.20 -0.80
N ILE A 593 0.73 -15.05 -0.43
CA ILE A 593 1.72 -14.80 0.61
C ILE A 593 3.07 -15.04 -0.04
N ASP A 594 3.88 -13.99 -0.18
CA ASP A 594 5.14 -14.04 -0.92
C ASP A 594 6.30 -13.45 -0.13
N ASN A 595 7.40 -14.19 0.01
CA ASN A 595 8.62 -13.72 0.71
C ASN A 595 8.29 -13.22 2.14
N THR A 596 7.48 -13.99 2.87
CA THR A 596 7.05 -13.65 4.23
C THR A 596 7.73 -14.57 5.25
N THR A 597 8.35 -13.96 6.26
CA THR A 597 9.03 -14.63 7.39
C THR A 597 8.35 -14.37 8.73
N GLY A 598 7.45 -13.38 8.75
CA GLY A 598 6.70 -12.95 9.90
C GLY A 598 5.44 -13.78 10.20
N LEU A 599 4.91 -13.66 11.44
CA LEU A 599 3.64 -14.27 11.83
C LEU A 599 2.48 -13.62 11.06
N ILE A 600 1.57 -14.45 10.54
CA ILE A 600 0.26 -14.01 10.04
C ILE A 600 -0.82 -14.65 10.92
N ASP A 601 -1.49 -13.81 11.71
CA ASP A 601 -2.60 -14.17 12.59
C ASP A 601 -3.90 -13.54 12.06
N VAL A 602 -4.85 -14.37 11.64
CA VAL A 602 -6.13 -13.94 11.06
C VAL A 602 -7.28 -14.66 11.75
N SER A 603 -8.20 -13.87 12.31
CA SER A 603 -9.47 -14.38 12.86
C SER A 603 -10.65 -13.91 12.01
N ALA A 604 -11.40 -14.86 11.44
CA ALA A 604 -12.60 -14.68 10.63
C ALA A 604 -13.74 -15.59 11.15
N LEU A 605 -14.14 -15.39 12.42
CA LEU A 605 -14.99 -16.31 13.20
C LEU A 605 -16.28 -16.81 12.51
N SER A 606 -16.84 -16.05 11.58
CA SER A 606 -18.07 -16.39 10.85
C SER A 606 -17.88 -16.65 9.36
N GLY A 607 -16.66 -16.51 8.84
CA GLY A 607 -16.36 -16.61 7.41
C GLY A 607 -15.53 -17.82 7.03
N LEU A 608 -15.29 -17.97 5.74
CA LEU A 608 -14.31 -18.88 5.14
C LEU A 608 -12.99 -18.15 4.92
N ILE A 609 -11.87 -18.75 5.31
CA ILE A 609 -10.53 -18.34 4.86
C ILE A 609 -10.10 -19.34 3.78
N GLU A 610 -9.94 -18.88 2.55
CA GLU A 610 -9.57 -19.75 1.43
C GLU A 610 -8.40 -19.23 0.59
N SER A 611 -7.75 -20.16 -0.10
CA SER A 611 -6.75 -19.88 -1.13
C SER A 611 -6.65 -21.04 -2.12
N ASP A 612 -6.71 -20.73 -3.41
CA ASP A 612 -6.35 -21.62 -4.51
C ASP A 612 -4.96 -21.32 -5.10
N ALA A 613 -4.30 -20.27 -4.61
CA ALA A 613 -2.96 -19.87 -4.98
C ALA A 613 -1.89 -20.74 -4.31
N ASN A 614 -0.67 -20.69 -4.83
CA ASN A 614 0.49 -21.33 -4.22
C ASN A 614 1.13 -20.37 -3.21
N LEU A 615 0.70 -20.43 -1.95
CA LEU A 615 1.20 -19.56 -0.88
C LEU A 615 2.63 -19.96 -0.50
N ASN A 616 3.52 -18.98 -0.30
CA ASN A 616 4.92 -19.21 0.06
C ASN A 616 5.31 -18.41 1.31
N SER A 617 5.28 -19.08 2.47
CA SER A 617 5.60 -18.48 3.77
C SER A 617 6.60 -19.33 4.54
N SER A 618 7.60 -18.66 5.12
CA SER A 618 8.47 -19.25 6.14
C SER A 618 8.09 -18.83 7.57
N GLY A 619 7.19 -17.84 7.69
CA GLY A 619 6.62 -17.41 8.96
C GLY A 619 5.45 -18.29 9.40
N ASP A 620 5.13 -18.20 10.69
CA ASP A 620 4.02 -18.94 11.31
C ASP A 620 2.66 -18.40 10.82
N LEU A 621 1.66 -19.28 10.73
CA LEU A 621 0.28 -18.93 10.39
C LEU A 621 -0.65 -19.40 11.52
N THR A 622 -1.37 -18.45 12.12
CA THR A 622 -2.43 -18.71 13.09
C THR A 622 -3.75 -18.31 12.46
N LEU A 623 -4.66 -19.26 12.28
CA LEU A 623 -5.93 -19.02 11.58
C LEU A 623 -7.10 -19.52 12.41
N GLU A 624 -8.06 -18.63 12.66
CA GLU A 624 -9.33 -18.95 13.31
C GLU A 624 -10.48 -18.57 12.39
N SER A 625 -11.36 -19.50 12.05
CA SER A 625 -12.39 -19.29 11.01
C SER A 625 -13.58 -20.23 11.18
N ALA A 626 -14.66 -20.06 10.41
CA ALA A 626 -15.66 -21.12 10.30
C ALA A 626 -15.13 -22.28 9.45
N GLU A 627 -14.43 -21.98 8.35
CA GLU A 627 -13.78 -22.95 7.48
C GLU A 627 -12.40 -22.44 7.02
N ILE A 628 -11.42 -23.33 6.84
CA ILE A 628 -10.09 -23.01 6.29
C ILE A 628 -9.80 -23.94 5.11
N LYS A 629 -9.53 -23.39 3.92
CA LYS A 629 -9.28 -24.17 2.69
C LYS A 629 -8.10 -23.64 1.89
N PHE A 630 -6.93 -24.24 2.04
CA PHE A 630 -5.76 -23.98 1.21
C PHE A 630 -5.50 -25.15 0.28
N THR A 631 -5.86 -24.97 -0.99
CA THR A 631 -5.89 -26.05 -1.99
C THR A 631 -4.76 -26.02 -3.01
N GLY A 632 -4.08 -24.87 -3.14
CA GLY A 632 -2.89 -24.74 -4.00
C GLY A 632 -1.70 -25.59 -3.52
N PHE A 633 -0.62 -25.58 -4.31
CA PHE A 633 0.65 -26.22 -3.97
C PHE A 633 1.47 -25.30 -3.07
N ASN A 634 1.05 -25.20 -1.81
CA ASN A 634 1.63 -24.24 -0.87
C ASN A 634 3.03 -24.65 -0.42
N ASN A 635 3.85 -23.69 0.00
CA ASN A 635 5.14 -23.87 0.66
C ASN A 635 5.10 -23.13 2.00
N LEU A 636 4.33 -23.68 2.95
CA LEU A 636 4.15 -23.16 4.30
C LEU A 636 5.13 -23.86 5.24
N ALA A 637 6.34 -23.30 5.36
CA ALA A 637 7.42 -23.90 6.16
C ALA A 637 7.34 -23.55 7.66
N GLY A 638 6.65 -22.45 8.00
CA GLY A 638 6.40 -22.05 9.39
C GLY A 638 5.42 -22.98 10.12
N LYS A 639 5.13 -22.69 11.38
CA LYS A 639 4.14 -23.43 12.19
C LYS A 639 2.72 -23.03 11.83
N LEU A 640 1.81 -23.99 11.82
CA LEU A 640 0.38 -23.79 11.60
C LEU A 640 -0.40 -24.06 12.90
N ASP A 641 -1.15 -23.06 13.37
CA ASP A 641 -2.15 -23.19 14.42
C ASP A 641 -3.53 -22.90 13.83
N LEU A 642 -4.41 -23.91 13.80
CA LEU A 642 -5.61 -23.87 12.97
C LEU A 642 -6.86 -24.21 13.79
N THR A 643 -7.82 -23.30 13.82
CA THR A 643 -9.13 -23.49 14.46
C THR A 643 -10.25 -23.19 13.47
N ALA A 644 -11.01 -24.22 13.06
CA ALA A 644 -12.19 -24.07 12.21
C ALA A 644 -13.09 -25.30 12.28
N ASP A 645 -14.34 -25.25 11.82
CA ASP A 645 -15.17 -26.47 11.74
C ASP A 645 -14.58 -27.46 10.71
N ASP A 646 -14.20 -26.97 9.54
CA ASP A 646 -13.58 -27.77 8.48
C ASP A 646 -12.23 -27.17 8.05
N ILE A 647 -11.18 -28.00 8.04
CA ILE A 647 -9.82 -27.61 7.66
C ILE A 647 -9.34 -28.47 6.50
N VAL A 648 -8.90 -27.83 5.42
CA VAL A 648 -8.22 -28.47 4.28
C VAL A 648 -6.92 -27.74 4.00
N ILE A 649 -5.80 -28.44 4.11
CA ILE A 649 -4.45 -27.91 3.82
C ILE A 649 -3.76 -28.84 2.83
N ASN A 650 -3.29 -28.27 1.72
CA ASN A 650 -2.39 -28.91 0.78
C ASN A 650 -1.03 -28.17 0.80
N ASN A 651 0.06 -28.85 1.13
CA ASN A 651 1.38 -28.25 1.27
C ASN A 651 2.41 -29.09 0.49
N ASP A 652 3.14 -28.48 -0.43
CA ASP A 652 4.21 -29.11 -1.22
C ASP A 652 5.58 -29.13 -0.49
N SER A 653 5.55 -28.92 0.83
CA SER A 653 6.71 -28.90 1.72
C SER A 653 6.40 -29.59 3.06
N ILE A 654 7.34 -29.58 4.00
CA ILE A 654 7.10 -30.07 5.37
C ILE A 654 5.98 -29.25 6.02
N THR A 655 5.01 -29.92 6.65
CA THR A 655 3.91 -29.28 7.37
C THR A 655 4.14 -29.38 8.87
N ASN A 656 4.36 -28.25 9.54
CA ASN A 656 4.55 -28.19 10.99
C ASN A 656 3.27 -27.71 11.67
N LEU A 657 2.60 -28.59 12.43
CA LEU A 657 1.36 -28.29 13.14
C LEU A 657 1.68 -28.08 14.63
N VAL A 658 1.19 -26.98 15.20
CA VAL A 658 1.28 -26.72 16.65
C VAL A 658 -0.04 -26.85 17.37
N GLY A 659 -1.16 -26.80 16.65
CA GLY A 659 -2.50 -26.99 17.20
C GLY A 659 -3.52 -27.15 16.10
N ILE A 660 -4.46 -28.07 16.30
CA ILE A 660 -5.65 -28.19 15.44
C ILE A 660 -6.88 -28.35 16.32
N LYS A 661 -7.91 -27.54 16.06
CA LYS A 661 -9.24 -27.70 16.65
C LYS A 661 -10.30 -27.63 15.56
N ALA A 662 -10.95 -28.76 15.28
CA ALA A 662 -11.94 -28.84 14.22
C ALA A 662 -13.00 -29.94 14.39
N LYS A 663 -13.97 -29.96 13.48
CA LYS A 663 -14.89 -31.10 13.27
C LYS A 663 -14.32 -32.05 12.23
N ASN A 664 -13.80 -31.53 11.11
CA ASN A 664 -13.13 -32.32 10.08
C ASN A 664 -11.81 -31.68 9.64
N VAL A 665 -10.82 -32.52 9.35
CA VAL A 665 -9.47 -32.11 8.96
C VAL A 665 -8.96 -32.99 7.84
N SER A 666 -8.39 -32.37 6.81
CA SER A 666 -7.63 -33.03 5.75
C SER A 666 -6.34 -32.27 5.51
N VAL A 667 -5.21 -32.83 5.94
CA VAL A 667 -3.88 -32.27 5.68
C VAL A 667 -3.13 -33.20 4.74
N THR A 668 -2.79 -32.67 3.57
CA THR A 668 -1.92 -33.32 2.59
C THR A 668 -0.59 -32.57 2.54
N SER A 669 0.50 -33.29 2.71
CA SER A 669 1.86 -32.77 2.63
C SER A 669 2.66 -33.59 1.61
N ASN A 670 3.53 -32.93 0.85
CA ASN A 670 4.54 -33.62 0.06
C ASN A 670 5.68 -34.15 0.97
N GLY A 671 6.07 -33.37 1.98
CA GLY A 671 7.08 -33.73 2.98
C GLY A 671 6.48 -34.32 4.25
N ASP A 672 7.21 -34.22 5.37
CA ASP A 672 6.75 -34.72 6.67
C ASP A 672 5.57 -33.90 7.20
N ILE A 673 4.69 -34.55 7.98
CA ILE A 673 3.70 -33.87 8.82
C ILE A 673 4.15 -34.01 10.28
N ASN A 674 4.52 -32.89 10.90
CA ASN A 674 5.01 -32.84 12.27
C ASN A 674 4.01 -32.10 13.16
N ALA A 675 3.16 -32.83 13.89
CA ALA A 675 2.25 -32.26 14.87
C ALA A 675 2.84 -32.33 16.27
N THR A 676 3.28 -31.17 16.77
CA THR A 676 3.94 -31.04 18.08
C THR A 676 3.01 -30.67 19.21
N GLY A 677 1.84 -30.11 18.91
CA GLY A 677 0.79 -29.84 19.90
C GLY A 677 -0.49 -30.64 19.63
N ASP A 678 -1.52 -30.33 20.39
CA ASP A 678 -2.73 -31.13 20.49
C ASP A 678 -3.58 -31.06 19.21
N ILE A 679 -4.16 -32.20 18.83
CA ILE A 679 -5.14 -32.30 17.74
C ILE A 679 -6.47 -32.71 18.34
N ASN A 680 -7.45 -31.81 18.26
CA ASN A 680 -8.82 -32.05 18.70
C ASN A 680 -9.76 -32.02 17.49
N VAL A 681 -10.16 -33.20 17.03
CA VAL A 681 -11.09 -33.40 15.92
C VAL A 681 -12.29 -34.19 16.42
N SER A 682 -13.25 -33.49 17.03
CA SER A 682 -14.41 -34.10 17.67
C SER A 682 -15.72 -33.44 17.24
N ALA A 683 -16.68 -34.25 16.79
CA ALA A 683 -17.99 -33.83 16.31
C ALA A 683 -19.09 -34.81 16.74
N ASN A 684 -19.21 -35.05 18.04
CA ASN A 684 -20.17 -36.00 18.63
C ASN A 684 -20.04 -37.43 18.04
N GLY A 685 -18.82 -37.89 17.76
CA GLY A 685 -18.53 -39.20 17.18
C GLY A 685 -18.48 -39.22 15.66
N ASN A 686 -18.69 -38.09 14.98
CA ASN A 686 -18.64 -37.98 13.53
C ASN A 686 -17.42 -37.21 13.00
N GLY A 687 -16.52 -36.75 13.88
CA GLY A 687 -15.33 -36.02 13.46
C GLY A 687 -14.39 -36.91 12.65
N SER A 688 -13.73 -36.34 11.65
CA SER A 688 -12.84 -37.10 10.75
C SER A 688 -11.55 -36.35 10.50
N ALA A 689 -10.42 -37.01 10.75
CA ALA A 689 -9.09 -36.50 10.43
C ALA A 689 -8.39 -37.40 9.40
N LEU A 690 -7.90 -36.79 8.32
CA LEU A 690 -7.07 -37.41 7.30
C LEU A 690 -5.73 -36.68 7.22
N PHE A 691 -4.64 -37.41 7.48
CA PHE A 691 -3.28 -36.92 7.30
C PHE A 691 -2.59 -37.76 6.22
N THR A 692 -2.06 -37.10 5.19
CA THR A 692 -1.36 -37.76 4.08
C THR A 692 -0.01 -37.10 3.82
N SER A 693 1.08 -37.86 3.94
CA SER A 693 2.43 -37.45 3.57
C SER A 693 2.89 -38.27 2.37
N SER A 694 3.05 -37.60 1.22
CA SER A 694 3.31 -38.27 -0.06
C SER A 694 4.72 -38.85 -0.14
N ASN A 695 5.71 -38.19 0.46
CA ASN A 695 7.13 -38.60 0.43
C ASN A 695 7.82 -38.58 1.81
N GLY A 696 7.08 -38.32 2.90
CA GLY A 696 7.62 -38.17 4.25
C GLY A 696 7.01 -39.10 5.29
N SER A 697 7.34 -38.82 6.54
CA SER A 697 6.80 -39.41 7.76
C SER A 697 5.66 -38.57 8.33
N ILE A 698 4.84 -39.17 9.19
CA ILE A 698 3.81 -38.45 9.97
C ILE A 698 4.05 -38.67 11.45
N SER A 699 4.23 -37.59 12.21
CA SER A 699 4.38 -37.61 13.66
C SER A 699 3.24 -36.83 14.33
N LEU A 700 2.43 -37.52 15.14
CA LEU A 700 1.37 -36.94 15.95
C LEU A 700 1.78 -37.03 17.43
N ALA A 701 2.63 -36.10 17.87
CA ALA A 701 3.29 -36.16 19.18
C ALA A 701 2.50 -35.53 20.33
N GLY A 702 1.53 -34.65 20.05
CA GLY A 702 0.67 -34.02 21.06
C GLY A 702 -0.38 -34.97 21.64
N ASN A 703 -1.31 -34.44 22.44
CA ASN A 703 -2.49 -35.17 22.88
C ASN A 703 -3.57 -35.13 21.80
N ASN A 704 -3.94 -36.30 21.26
CA ASN A 704 -4.78 -36.40 20.08
C ASN A 704 -6.16 -36.96 20.45
N ILE A 705 -7.20 -36.13 20.37
CA ILE A 705 -8.58 -36.54 20.60
C ILE A 705 -9.32 -36.43 19.26
N ILE A 706 -9.50 -37.57 18.60
CA ILE A 706 -9.98 -37.62 17.22
C ILE A 706 -11.07 -38.68 17.10
N ASP A 707 -12.27 -38.34 16.65
CA ASP A 707 -13.36 -39.32 16.54
C ASP A 707 -12.99 -40.49 15.58
N SER A 708 -12.51 -40.20 14.37
CA SER A 708 -11.97 -41.17 13.40
C SER A 708 -10.70 -40.63 12.73
N LEU A 709 -9.61 -41.41 12.80
CA LEU A 709 -8.30 -41.03 12.27
C LEU A 709 -7.86 -41.93 11.10
N ASN A 710 -7.46 -41.31 10.00
CA ASN A 710 -6.78 -41.95 8.87
C ASN A 710 -5.42 -41.28 8.63
N VAL A 711 -4.35 -42.07 8.62
CA VAL A 711 -2.96 -41.60 8.44
C VAL A 711 -2.30 -42.41 7.34
N ASN A 712 -1.80 -41.73 6.30
CA ASN A 712 -1.09 -42.34 5.18
C ASN A 712 0.29 -41.68 5.01
N ALA A 713 1.37 -42.41 5.30
CA ALA A 713 2.74 -41.91 5.14
C ALA A 713 3.52 -42.73 4.12
N SER A 714 4.52 -42.12 3.50
CA SER A 714 5.48 -42.88 2.66
C SER A 714 6.48 -43.61 3.54
N ASN A 715 6.93 -42.95 4.62
CA ASN A 715 7.92 -43.45 5.57
C ASN A 715 7.24 -43.81 6.90
N ASP A 716 7.69 -43.27 8.03
CA ASP A 716 7.24 -43.71 9.36
C ASP A 716 5.93 -43.02 9.80
N ILE A 717 5.15 -43.70 10.64
CA ILE A 717 4.06 -43.12 11.43
C ILE A 717 4.40 -43.23 12.90
N LEU A 718 4.49 -42.09 13.57
CA LEU A 718 4.65 -41.98 15.02
C LEU A 718 3.38 -41.42 15.65
N LEU A 719 2.76 -42.20 16.55
CA LEU A 719 1.55 -41.81 17.28
C LEU A 719 1.85 -41.66 18.77
N SER A 720 1.32 -40.61 19.40
CA SER A 720 1.37 -40.42 20.85
C SER A 720 -0.01 -40.04 21.38
N ASP A 721 -0.36 -40.56 22.56
CA ASP A 721 -1.55 -40.20 23.35
C ASP A 721 -2.81 -39.95 22.51
N LEU A 722 -3.22 -41.00 21.78
CA LEU A 722 -4.36 -40.96 20.86
C LEU A 722 -5.60 -41.56 21.52
N THR A 723 -6.67 -40.78 21.58
CA THR A 723 -8.02 -41.27 21.88
C THR A 723 -8.85 -41.21 20.60
N THR A 724 -9.28 -42.36 20.09
CA THR A 724 -10.12 -42.41 18.88
C THR A 724 -11.12 -43.56 18.86
N SER A 725 -12.15 -43.48 18.03
CA SER A 725 -13.10 -44.57 17.84
C SER A 725 -12.69 -45.51 16.70
N ASN A 726 -11.89 -45.00 15.76
CA ASN A 726 -11.43 -45.72 14.58
C ASN A 726 -10.06 -45.22 14.14
N LEU A 727 -9.12 -46.13 13.92
CA LEU A 727 -7.77 -45.85 13.46
C LEU A 727 -7.44 -46.66 12.22
N VAL A 728 -7.09 -45.97 11.14
CA VAL A 728 -6.46 -46.55 9.95
C VAL A 728 -5.10 -45.88 9.77
N ALA A 729 -4.02 -46.65 9.84
CA ALA A 729 -2.66 -46.15 9.63
C ALA A 729 -1.94 -47.01 8.59
N GLU A 730 -1.39 -46.36 7.57
CA GLU A 730 -0.74 -47.02 6.44
C GLU A 730 0.60 -46.36 6.09
N THR A 731 1.67 -47.15 6.05
CA THR A 731 2.99 -46.77 5.57
C THR A 731 3.42 -47.61 4.37
N GLN A 732 4.23 -47.03 3.48
CA GLN A 732 4.83 -47.77 2.37
C GLN A 732 6.17 -48.41 2.76
N ASN A 733 7.07 -47.61 3.34
CA ASN A 733 8.47 -47.98 3.56
C ASN A 733 8.96 -47.83 5.01
N GLY A 734 8.13 -47.34 5.92
CA GLY A 734 8.51 -47.09 7.31
C GLY A 734 7.69 -47.87 8.33
N ASP A 735 8.00 -47.62 9.60
CA ASP A 735 7.42 -48.29 10.75
C ASP A 735 6.17 -47.57 11.28
N ILE A 736 5.33 -48.29 12.00
CA ILE A 736 4.25 -47.69 12.81
C ILE A 736 4.61 -47.86 14.28
N VAL A 737 4.87 -46.76 14.97
CA VAL A 737 5.32 -46.75 16.36
C VAL A 737 4.37 -45.93 17.23
N ALA A 738 4.03 -46.46 18.40
CA ALA A 738 3.36 -45.70 19.44
C ALA A 738 4.35 -45.28 20.54
N ALA A 739 4.61 -43.97 20.66
CA ALA A 739 5.41 -43.41 21.76
C ALA A 739 4.59 -43.21 23.04
N GLY A 740 3.27 -43.06 22.90
CA GLY A 740 2.33 -42.83 24.01
C GLY A 740 1.25 -43.91 24.07
N SER A 741 0.20 -43.63 24.85
CA SER A 741 -0.95 -44.54 24.96
C SER A 741 -1.90 -44.41 23.77
N LEU A 742 -2.40 -45.54 23.26
CA LEU A 742 -3.45 -45.57 22.23
C LEU A 742 -4.74 -46.14 22.82
N ASP A 743 -5.80 -45.33 22.93
CA ASP A 743 -7.11 -45.73 23.45
C ASP A 743 -8.15 -45.74 22.32
N ILE A 744 -8.44 -46.95 21.79
CA ILE A 744 -9.41 -47.20 20.70
C ILE A 744 -10.53 -48.14 21.17
N SER A 745 -11.30 -47.69 22.17
CA SER A 745 -12.15 -48.55 22.99
C SER A 745 -13.66 -48.53 22.70
N GLN A 746 -14.10 -48.09 21.53
CA GLN A 746 -15.54 -48.11 21.21
C GLN A 746 -16.02 -49.49 20.74
N TYR A 747 -17.15 -49.95 21.28
CA TYR A 747 -17.70 -51.30 21.06
C TYR A 747 -18.39 -51.37 19.69
N PHE A 748 -17.62 -51.62 18.63
CA PHE A 748 -18.12 -51.87 17.28
C PHE A 748 -17.98 -53.35 16.90
N ASP A 749 -18.90 -53.83 16.06
CA ASP A 749 -18.82 -55.18 15.49
C ASP A 749 -17.69 -55.29 14.43
N ALA A 750 -17.27 -54.16 13.84
CA ALA A 750 -16.22 -54.08 12.83
C ALA A 750 -14.80 -53.91 13.44
N ILE A 751 -13.76 -54.16 12.64
CA ILE A 751 -12.37 -53.88 13.02
C ILE A 751 -12.20 -52.36 13.14
N THR A 752 -11.84 -51.88 14.33
CA THR A 752 -11.68 -50.44 14.64
C THR A 752 -10.25 -49.96 14.49
N THR A 753 -9.27 -50.87 14.45
CA THR A 753 -7.86 -50.54 14.28
C THR A 753 -7.27 -51.36 13.13
N LYS A 754 -6.85 -50.69 12.06
CA LYS A 754 -6.18 -51.31 10.92
C LYS A 754 -4.82 -50.66 10.71
N LEU A 755 -3.76 -51.43 10.87
CA LEU A 755 -2.38 -50.98 10.73
C LEU A 755 -1.69 -51.72 9.60
N THR A 756 -1.06 -50.99 8.69
CA THR A 756 -0.38 -51.56 7.51
C THR A 756 0.97 -50.89 7.34
N ALA A 757 2.04 -51.56 7.77
CA ALA A 757 3.43 -51.16 7.52
C ALA A 757 4.05 -52.04 6.43
N ARG A 758 3.82 -51.74 5.14
CA ARG A 758 4.07 -52.71 4.04
C ARG A 758 5.48 -53.30 4.02
N ASN A 759 6.49 -52.47 4.26
CA ASN A 759 7.90 -52.86 4.30
C ASN A 759 8.57 -52.58 5.66
N GLY A 760 7.77 -52.28 6.70
CA GLY A 760 8.26 -51.89 8.03
C GLY A 760 7.65 -52.72 9.15
N ASP A 761 7.95 -52.34 10.39
CA ASP A 761 7.51 -52.99 11.61
C ASP A 761 6.39 -52.21 12.31
N ILE A 762 5.61 -52.89 13.16
CA ILE A 762 4.62 -52.28 14.05
C ILE A 762 5.06 -52.47 15.50
N SER A 763 5.18 -51.38 16.27
CA SER A 763 5.63 -51.43 17.67
C SER A 763 4.73 -50.58 18.58
N LEU A 764 3.84 -51.26 19.33
CA LEU A 764 2.85 -50.65 20.23
C LEU A 764 3.06 -51.18 21.66
N LEU A 765 4.09 -50.67 22.33
CA LEU A 765 4.63 -51.28 23.57
C LEU A 765 4.08 -50.70 24.87
N ASN A 766 3.20 -49.70 24.82
CA ASN A 766 2.68 -49.05 26.03
C ASN A 766 1.66 -49.95 26.74
N ASP A 767 1.88 -50.24 28.02
CA ASP A 767 0.98 -51.07 28.85
C ASP A 767 -0.45 -50.49 29.01
N SER A 768 -0.65 -49.21 28.70
CA SER A 768 -1.95 -48.53 28.76
C SER A 768 -2.72 -48.57 27.45
N ASN A 769 -2.14 -49.10 26.38
CA ASN A 769 -2.82 -49.33 25.12
C ASN A 769 -4.11 -50.12 25.32
N ASN A 770 -5.15 -49.76 24.57
CA ASN A 770 -6.49 -50.30 24.72
C ASN A 770 -7.17 -50.42 23.35
N PHE A 771 -7.15 -51.62 22.79
CA PHE A 771 -7.74 -51.94 21.50
C PHE A 771 -8.84 -52.99 21.67
N ASN A 772 -9.97 -52.80 20.98
CA ASN A 772 -11.01 -53.83 20.94
C ASN A 772 -10.74 -54.88 19.86
N LYS A 773 -10.61 -54.44 18.59
CA LYS A 773 -10.37 -55.29 17.42
C LYS A 773 -9.27 -54.70 16.55
N ILE A 774 -8.24 -55.49 16.25
CA ILE A 774 -7.07 -55.05 15.48
C ILE A 774 -6.76 -55.99 14.31
N SER A 775 -6.33 -55.41 13.18
CA SER A 775 -5.76 -56.09 12.02
C SER A 775 -4.41 -55.48 11.64
N LEU A 776 -3.45 -56.35 11.34
CA LEU A 776 -2.04 -55.99 11.16
C LEU A 776 -1.51 -56.48 9.82
N THR A 777 -0.69 -55.68 9.16
CA THR A 777 0.13 -56.10 8.02
C THR A 777 1.50 -55.46 8.14
N ALA A 778 2.57 -56.24 8.35
CA ALA A 778 3.92 -55.72 8.60
C ALA A 778 5.01 -56.79 8.42
N ASN A 779 6.28 -56.42 8.59
CA ASN A 779 7.36 -57.38 8.71
C ASN A 779 7.33 -58.09 10.08
N ASN A 780 7.41 -57.30 11.14
CA ASN A 780 7.20 -57.73 12.52
C ASN A 780 6.10 -56.89 13.18
N ALA A 781 5.42 -57.45 14.17
CA ALA A 781 4.50 -56.68 15.01
C ALA A 781 4.63 -57.05 16.49
N GLN A 782 4.72 -56.03 17.35
CA GLN A 782 4.72 -56.15 18.80
C GLN A 782 3.57 -55.31 19.38
N ILE A 783 2.63 -55.98 20.05
CA ILE A 783 1.42 -55.36 20.58
C ILE A 783 1.31 -55.65 22.08
N VAL A 784 1.18 -54.60 22.88
CA VAL A 784 0.76 -54.69 24.28
C VAL A 784 -0.65 -54.12 24.39
N ASP A 785 -1.53 -54.82 25.10
CA ASP A 785 -2.91 -54.40 25.35
C ASP A 785 -3.30 -54.61 26.81
N ARG A 786 -3.99 -53.63 27.39
CA ARG A 786 -4.34 -53.63 28.82
C ARG A 786 -5.52 -54.54 29.19
N ASN A 787 -6.31 -55.01 28.23
CA ASN A 787 -7.51 -55.82 28.48
C ASN A 787 -7.80 -56.88 27.38
N ASP A 788 -9.07 -57.03 27.00
CA ASP A 788 -9.55 -58.01 26.03
C ASP A 788 -9.22 -57.55 24.60
N LEU A 789 -8.50 -58.38 23.84
CA LEU A 789 -8.11 -58.07 22.47
C LEU A 789 -8.65 -59.13 21.49
N SER A 790 -9.31 -58.69 20.42
CA SER A 790 -9.59 -59.53 19.24
C SER A 790 -8.58 -59.21 18.13
N LEU A 791 -7.69 -60.15 17.84
CA LEU A 791 -6.71 -60.07 16.76
C LEU A 791 -7.23 -60.83 15.53
N LEU A 792 -7.51 -60.10 14.45
CA LEU A 792 -8.19 -60.58 13.26
C LEU A 792 -7.40 -60.22 12.00
N ASP A 793 -7.61 -60.96 10.91
CA ASP A 793 -7.13 -60.66 9.56
C ASP A 793 -5.71 -60.07 9.50
N SER A 794 -4.73 -60.78 10.07
CA SER A 794 -3.37 -60.28 10.23
C SER A 794 -2.35 -61.09 9.43
N SER A 795 -1.43 -60.41 8.74
CA SER A 795 -0.43 -61.02 7.86
C SER A 795 0.93 -60.38 8.04
N LEU A 796 1.88 -61.13 8.60
CA LEU A 796 3.24 -60.71 8.84
C LEU A 796 4.23 -61.56 8.04
N THR A 797 5.36 -60.96 7.63
CA THR A 797 6.42 -61.71 6.93
C THR A 797 7.28 -62.51 7.90
N ASN A 798 7.53 -61.99 9.11
CA ASN A 798 8.44 -62.59 10.09
C ASN A 798 7.72 -62.93 11.40
N ASN A 799 7.72 -62.04 12.40
CA ASN A 799 7.35 -62.36 13.79
C ASN A 799 6.15 -61.55 14.31
N LEU A 800 5.27 -62.21 15.06
CA LEU A 800 4.18 -61.59 15.82
C LEU A 800 4.39 -61.81 17.32
N THR A 801 4.35 -60.74 18.11
CA THR A 801 4.32 -60.80 19.58
C THR A 801 3.12 -60.01 20.11
N VAL A 802 2.28 -60.66 20.90
CA VAL A 802 1.10 -60.04 21.51
C VAL A 802 1.08 -60.35 23.01
N ASN A 803 1.02 -59.31 23.82
CA ASN A 803 0.82 -59.38 25.25
C ASN A 803 -0.48 -58.65 25.60
N ALA A 804 -1.59 -59.38 25.64
CA ALA A 804 -2.85 -58.88 26.16
C ALA A 804 -2.94 -59.19 27.67
N ASN A 805 -3.62 -58.36 28.44
CA ASN A 805 -3.88 -58.60 29.86
C ASN A 805 -5.36 -58.97 30.13
N GLY A 806 -5.98 -59.65 29.18
CA GLY A 806 -7.38 -60.07 29.18
C GLY A 806 -7.61 -61.21 28.19
N ARG A 807 -8.86 -61.45 27.79
CA ARG A 807 -9.16 -62.49 26.79
C ARG A 807 -8.56 -62.10 25.44
N LEU A 808 -7.80 -63.00 24.85
CA LEU A 808 -7.27 -62.88 23.50
C LEU A 808 -8.10 -63.74 22.53
N ALA A 809 -8.90 -63.12 21.67
CA ALA A 809 -9.65 -63.80 20.62
C ALA A 809 -8.89 -63.76 19.29
N LEU A 810 -8.81 -64.91 18.62
CA LEU A 810 -7.95 -65.09 17.45
C LEU A 810 -8.76 -65.47 16.20
N GLY A 811 -8.55 -64.73 15.11
CA GLY A 811 -9.07 -65.02 13.77
C GLY A 811 -8.01 -65.59 12.83
N THR A 812 -8.00 -65.16 11.57
CA THR A 812 -7.00 -65.55 10.57
C THR A 812 -5.71 -64.76 10.79
N ILE A 813 -4.60 -65.45 11.10
CA ILE A 813 -3.31 -64.82 11.41
C ILE A 813 -2.20 -65.60 10.72
N THR A 814 -1.30 -64.93 10.01
CA THR A 814 -0.11 -65.53 9.39
C THR A 814 1.14 -64.76 9.79
N ALA A 815 2.21 -65.47 10.14
CA ALA A 815 3.55 -64.94 10.39
C ALA A 815 4.56 -65.95 9.82
N GLY A 816 5.60 -65.53 9.10
CA GLY A 816 6.51 -66.49 8.43
C GLY A 816 7.38 -67.29 9.40
N GLU A 817 7.82 -66.66 10.49
CA GLU A 817 8.74 -67.23 11.47
C GLU A 817 8.01 -67.68 12.74
N SER A 818 7.64 -66.74 13.62
CA SER A 818 7.06 -67.08 14.92
C SER A 818 5.83 -66.25 15.30
N MET A 819 4.95 -66.85 16.10
CA MET A 819 3.91 -66.15 16.85
C MET A 819 4.05 -66.43 18.34
N TYR A 820 4.17 -65.36 19.14
CA TYR A 820 4.07 -65.39 20.60
C TYR A 820 2.79 -64.67 21.02
N LEU A 821 1.82 -65.40 21.54
CA LEU A 821 0.51 -64.90 21.92
C LEU A 821 0.25 -65.17 23.40
N ASP A 822 0.25 -64.12 24.21
CA ASP A 822 0.03 -64.17 25.64
C ASP A 822 -1.24 -63.40 26.01
N ALA A 823 -2.19 -64.09 26.65
CA ALA A 823 -3.43 -63.50 27.18
C ALA A 823 -3.29 -63.02 28.64
N GLY A 824 -2.09 -63.13 29.24
CA GLY A 824 -1.83 -62.71 30.61
C GLY A 824 -2.75 -63.43 31.61
N VAL A 825 -3.61 -62.66 32.29
CA VAL A 825 -4.58 -63.19 33.25
C VAL A 825 -5.82 -63.85 32.60
N GLY A 826 -6.01 -63.69 31.28
CA GLY A 826 -7.17 -64.15 30.53
C GLY A 826 -7.04 -65.55 29.93
N ASN A 827 -7.88 -65.82 28.93
CA ASN A 827 -7.88 -67.02 28.11
C ASN A 827 -7.65 -66.68 26.63
N ILE A 828 -7.17 -67.66 25.86
CA ILE A 828 -7.10 -67.56 24.40
C ILE A 828 -8.33 -68.26 23.82
N THR A 829 -9.07 -67.61 22.93
CA THR A 829 -10.32 -68.13 22.34
C THR A 829 -10.31 -68.08 20.82
N SER A 830 -11.03 -69.01 20.18
CA SER A 830 -11.17 -69.03 18.73
C SER A 830 -12.30 -68.10 18.29
N GLU A 831 -12.00 -67.19 17.36
CA GLU A 831 -12.97 -66.42 16.57
C GLU A 831 -12.86 -66.85 15.11
N LYS A 832 -13.00 -68.18 14.87
CA LYS A 832 -12.62 -68.85 13.62
C LYS A 832 -11.12 -68.76 13.36
N SER A 833 -10.34 -69.02 14.40
CA SER A 833 -8.88 -69.01 14.36
C SER A 833 -8.34 -69.87 13.21
N ASP A 834 -7.38 -69.34 12.46
CA ASP A 834 -6.54 -70.04 11.49
C ASP A 834 -5.13 -69.43 11.55
N LEU A 835 -4.26 -70.02 12.39
CA LEU A 835 -2.93 -69.48 12.69
C LEU A 835 -1.86 -70.20 11.85
N THR A 836 -1.04 -69.48 11.09
CA THR A 836 0.05 -70.08 10.30
C THR A 836 1.39 -69.45 10.63
N ALA A 837 2.31 -70.23 11.22
CA ALA A 837 3.71 -69.84 11.43
C ALA A 837 4.63 -71.06 11.55
N SER A 838 5.95 -70.86 11.49
CA SER A 838 6.90 -71.96 11.74
C SER A 838 6.85 -72.39 13.21
N GLU A 839 6.86 -71.42 14.12
CA GLU A 839 6.69 -71.62 15.56
C GLU A 839 5.48 -70.87 16.11
N ILE A 840 4.66 -71.53 16.93
CA ILE A 840 3.54 -70.91 17.64
C ILE A 840 3.68 -71.18 19.14
N ILE A 841 3.67 -70.11 19.93
CA ILE A 841 3.72 -70.10 21.39
C ILE A 841 2.46 -69.43 21.92
N LEU A 842 1.65 -70.17 22.66
CA LEU A 842 0.41 -69.70 23.27
C LEU A 842 0.55 -69.69 24.80
N ARG A 843 0.15 -68.60 25.46
CA ARG A 843 0.17 -68.50 26.92
C ARG A 843 -1.12 -67.89 27.44
N ALA A 844 -1.65 -68.49 28.49
CA ALA A 844 -2.87 -68.04 29.15
C ALA A 844 -2.89 -68.46 30.63
N THR A 845 -3.88 -67.96 31.36
CA THR A 845 -4.14 -68.38 32.75
C THR A 845 -5.43 -69.18 32.89
N THR A 846 -6.46 -68.89 32.07
CA THR A 846 -7.82 -69.47 32.23
C THR A 846 -8.31 -70.31 31.05
N GLY A 847 -7.40 -70.79 30.19
CA GLY A 847 -7.67 -71.72 29.09
C GLY A 847 -7.10 -71.28 27.74
N ILE A 848 -6.89 -72.24 26.84
CA ILE A 848 -6.48 -72.00 25.44
C ILE A 848 -7.42 -72.81 24.55
N GLY A 849 -8.27 -72.13 23.80
CA GLY A 849 -9.45 -72.74 23.18
C GLY A 849 -10.59 -72.94 24.18
N SER A 850 -11.65 -73.59 23.73
CA SER A 850 -12.85 -73.83 24.53
C SER A 850 -13.47 -75.19 24.23
N GLY A 851 -14.33 -75.67 25.12
CA GLY A 851 -15.05 -76.92 24.98
C GLY A 851 -15.04 -77.74 26.27
N ASN A 852 -15.71 -78.88 26.21
CA ASN A 852 -15.71 -79.86 27.29
C ASN A 852 -15.04 -81.14 26.79
N TYR A 853 -14.03 -81.64 27.50
CA TYR A 853 -13.23 -82.80 27.09
C TYR A 853 -14.08 -83.98 26.58
N ASP A 854 -15.13 -84.37 27.30
CA ASP A 854 -15.95 -85.55 26.92
C ASP A 854 -16.68 -85.33 25.58
N ASN A 855 -17.10 -84.09 25.30
CA ASN A 855 -17.70 -83.72 24.03
C ASN A 855 -16.65 -83.68 22.90
N LEU A 856 -15.43 -83.22 23.19
CA LEU A 856 -14.35 -83.10 22.22
C LEU A 856 -13.78 -84.47 21.80
N VAL A 857 -13.83 -85.47 22.68
CA VAL A 857 -13.33 -86.82 22.37
C VAL A 857 -14.44 -87.81 21.97
N GLY A 858 -15.71 -87.41 22.04
CA GLY A 858 -16.86 -88.25 21.67
C GLY A 858 -16.95 -88.61 20.18
N SER A 859 -17.98 -89.38 19.81
CA SER A 859 -18.23 -89.80 18.42
C SER A 859 -18.73 -88.66 17.51
N SER A 860 -19.15 -87.54 18.08
CA SER A 860 -19.57 -86.32 17.40
C SER A 860 -18.77 -85.12 17.94
N ALA A 861 -17.44 -85.20 17.83
CA ALA A 861 -16.52 -84.19 18.34
C ALA A 861 -16.82 -82.80 17.76
N ASP A 862 -17.17 -81.85 18.62
CA ASP A 862 -17.36 -80.44 18.25
C ASP A 862 -16.05 -79.67 18.47
N MET A 863 -15.24 -79.58 17.43
CA MET A 863 -13.95 -78.88 17.46
C MET A 863 -14.08 -77.38 17.18
N SER A 864 -15.29 -76.81 17.15
CA SER A 864 -15.50 -75.39 16.81
C SER A 864 -14.80 -74.42 17.77
N GLY A 865 -14.57 -74.83 19.02
CA GLY A 865 -13.83 -74.07 20.02
C GLY A 865 -12.32 -74.26 20.02
N ALA A 866 -11.76 -75.08 19.12
CA ALA A 866 -10.33 -75.33 19.05
C ALA A 866 -9.58 -74.15 18.43
N ILE A 867 -8.35 -73.91 18.88
CA ILE A 867 -7.43 -73.02 18.17
C ILE A 867 -6.86 -73.81 16.98
N ASN A 868 -7.31 -73.50 15.77
CA ASN A 868 -6.81 -74.12 14.54
C ASN A 868 -5.54 -73.43 14.06
N MET A 869 -4.55 -74.24 13.68
CA MET A 869 -3.24 -73.75 13.30
C MET A 869 -2.50 -74.66 12.29
N THR A 870 -1.43 -74.11 11.74
CA THR A 870 -0.46 -74.76 10.85
C THR A 870 0.95 -74.41 11.35
N ALA A 871 1.44 -75.13 12.34
CA ALA A 871 2.72 -74.91 13.03
C ALA A 871 3.67 -76.10 12.88
N SER A 872 4.98 -75.83 12.73
CA SER A 872 6.02 -76.86 12.75
C SER A 872 6.53 -77.11 14.16
N THR A 873 6.46 -76.08 15.00
CA THR A 873 6.80 -76.13 16.43
C THR A 873 5.67 -75.49 17.23
N LEU A 874 5.24 -76.14 18.31
CA LEU A 874 4.12 -75.69 19.15
C LEU A 874 4.48 -75.73 20.63
N SER A 875 4.19 -74.62 21.30
CA SER A 875 4.12 -74.52 22.76
C SER A 875 2.80 -73.90 23.18
N ALA A 876 2.13 -74.44 24.20
CA ALA A 876 0.95 -73.85 24.80
C ALA A 876 0.95 -74.07 26.32
N ILE A 877 0.94 -72.98 27.09
CA ILE A 877 1.05 -73.00 28.55
C ILE A 877 -0.18 -72.32 29.16
N ASN A 878 -0.94 -73.06 29.96
CA ASN A 878 -2.05 -72.54 30.76
C ASN A 878 -1.78 -72.73 32.27
N ASN A 879 -1.68 -71.62 33.01
CA ASN A 879 -1.13 -71.63 34.37
C ASN A 879 -2.11 -71.94 35.52
N ASN A 880 -3.43 -71.99 35.28
CA ASN A 880 -4.39 -72.18 36.37
C ASN A 880 -5.50 -73.18 36.02
N SER A 881 -6.62 -72.74 35.42
CA SER A 881 -7.79 -73.59 35.15
C SER A 881 -8.25 -73.46 33.70
N GLY A 882 -9.12 -74.36 33.25
CA GLY A 882 -9.60 -74.42 31.87
C GLY A 882 -9.00 -75.58 31.07
N ILE A 883 -9.36 -75.64 29.79
CA ILE A 883 -8.91 -76.67 28.84
C ILE A 883 -7.88 -76.06 27.89
N ILE A 884 -6.94 -76.89 27.41
CA ILE A 884 -6.18 -76.61 26.19
C ILE A 884 -6.83 -77.41 25.06
N ASN A 885 -7.41 -76.77 24.06
CA ASN A 885 -8.05 -77.39 22.89
C ASN A 885 -7.45 -76.84 21.59
N LEU A 886 -6.58 -77.63 20.95
CA LEU A 886 -5.77 -77.22 19.81
C LEU A 886 -5.98 -78.17 18.63
N SER A 887 -5.91 -77.65 17.41
CA SER A 887 -5.99 -78.43 16.17
C SER A 887 -4.92 -77.97 15.19
N ASN A 888 -3.97 -78.84 14.84
CA ASN A 888 -2.88 -78.55 13.91
C ASN A 888 -2.97 -79.40 12.64
N SER A 889 -2.55 -78.83 11.50
CA SER A 889 -2.79 -79.37 10.16
C SER A 889 -1.57 -79.97 9.45
N LYS A 890 -0.38 -79.95 10.07
CA LYS A 890 0.87 -80.53 9.51
C LYS A 890 1.73 -81.24 10.57
N ASP A 891 2.88 -81.77 10.16
CA ASP A 891 3.88 -82.34 11.07
C ASP A 891 4.30 -81.29 12.12
N VAL A 892 4.30 -81.69 13.40
CA VAL A 892 4.53 -80.76 14.52
C VAL A 892 5.48 -81.32 15.57
N VAL A 893 6.35 -80.46 16.06
CA VAL A 893 7.17 -80.68 17.24
C VAL A 893 6.51 -79.99 18.43
N ILE A 894 6.13 -80.76 19.45
CA ILE A 894 5.58 -80.24 20.69
C ILE A 894 6.74 -79.99 21.65
N ASN A 895 7.08 -78.72 21.85
CA ASN A 895 8.10 -78.31 22.80
C ASN A 895 7.56 -78.30 24.23
N ASP A 896 6.32 -77.80 24.37
CA ASP A 896 5.82 -77.44 25.67
C ASP A 896 4.29 -77.29 25.73
N LEU A 897 3.57 -78.30 26.20
CA LEU A 897 2.12 -78.31 26.29
C LEU A 897 1.69 -78.55 27.75
N ARG A 898 1.41 -77.47 28.48
CA ARG A 898 1.16 -77.54 29.93
C ARG A 898 -0.19 -77.00 30.33
N ASN A 899 -0.92 -77.75 31.14
CA ASN A 899 -2.18 -77.30 31.72
C ASN A 899 -2.38 -77.89 33.13
N GLY A 900 -2.93 -77.10 34.05
CA GLY A 900 -3.49 -77.58 35.31
C GLY A 900 -4.88 -78.21 35.14
N GLY A 901 -5.13 -78.88 34.01
CA GLY A 901 -6.46 -79.32 33.57
C GLY A 901 -6.41 -80.10 32.25
N ASP A 902 -7.57 -80.33 31.63
CA ASP A 902 -7.69 -81.17 30.43
C ASP A 902 -6.92 -80.58 29.22
N ILE A 903 -6.32 -81.45 28.42
CA ILE A 903 -5.61 -81.11 27.17
C ILE A 903 -6.18 -81.98 26.04
N VAL A 904 -6.60 -81.35 24.95
CA VAL A 904 -7.07 -81.99 23.72
C VAL A 904 -6.26 -81.40 22.56
N LEU A 905 -5.50 -82.25 21.88
CA LEU A 905 -4.69 -81.88 20.74
C LEU A 905 -5.07 -82.77 19.55
N SER A 906 -5.61 -82.14 18.51
CA SER A 906 -5.81 -82.78 17.20
C SER A 906 -4.64 -82.43 16.28
N ASN A 907 -4.05 -83.41 15.60
CA ASN A 907 -2.98 -83.19 14.63
C ASN A 907 -3.15 -84.02 13.35
N ILE A 908 -3.03 -83.37 12.21
CA ILE A 908 -2.86 -83.99 10.90
C ILE A 908 -1.36 -83.86 10.56
N GLY A 909 -0.67 -84.97 10.28
CA GLY A 909 0.79 -85.08 10.22
C GLY A 909 1.40 -85.80 11.43
N ASP A 910 2.68 -86.14 11.33
CA ASP A 910 3.45 -86.77 12.40
C ASP A 910 3.71 -85.78 13.56
N MET A 911 3.57 -86.27 14.79
CA MET A 911 3.82 -85.49 16.01
C MET A 911 5.11 -85.95 16.69
N THR A 912 6.00 -85.03 17.01
CA THR A 912 7.22 -85.32 17.78
C THR A 912 7.16 -84.62 19.13
N LEU A 913 7.20 -85.40 20.21
CA LEU A 913 7.27 -84.89 21.58
C LEU A 913 8.71 -84.55 21.92
N GLN A 914 9.00 -83.26 22.06
CA GLN A 914 10.34 -82.78 22.36
C GLN A 914 10.57 -82.69 23.87
N THR A 915 11.56 -83.41 24.37
CA THR A 915 11.98 -83.28 25.77
C THR A 915 12.98 -82.16 25.87
N THR A 916 12.63 -81.17 26.67
CA THR A 916 13.43 -79.95 26.85
C THR A 916 14.00 -79.92 28.27
N GLN A 917 14.96 -79.04 28.54
CA GLN A 917 15.45 -78.85 29.90
C GLN A 917 14.45 -78.02 30.72
N LEU A 918 14.30 -78.36 32.00
CA LEU A 918 13.54 -77.56 32.95
C LEU A 918 14.25 -76.23 33.18
N GLU A 919 13.57 -75.12 32.87
CA GLU A 919 14.09 -73.77 33.11
C GLU A 919 14.34 -73.58 34.60
N GLY A 920 15.58 -73.24 34.97
CA GLY A 920 16.02 -73.11 36.38
C GLY A 920 16.24 -74.42 37.12
N GLY A 921 16.18 -75.58 36.45
CA GLY A 921 16.44 -76.88 37.04
C GLY A 921 17.89 -77.10 37.46
N VAL A 922 18.11 -77.76 38.59
CA VAL A 922 19.45 -78.17 39.04
C VAL A 922 19.89 -79.40 38.24
N ASN A 923 21.12 -79.42 37.72
CA ASN A 923 21.73 -80.56 37.00
C ASN A 923 21.05 -81.01 35.69
N GLY A 924 20.53 -80.09 34.87
CA GLY A 924 20.03 -80.45 33.53
C GLY A 924 18.81 -81.39 33.54
N GLN A 925 18.01 -81.31 34.60
CA GLN A 925 16.73 -82.03 34.72
C GLN A 925 15.87 -81.78 33.48
N MET A 926 15.45 -82.85 32.81
CA MET A 926 14.60 -82.77 31.63
C MET A 926 13.12 -82.63 32.03
N LYS A 927 12.30 -82.10 31.13
CA LYS A 927 10.85 -82.05 31.23
C LYS A 927 10.21 -82.66 29.99
N GLY A 928 9.05 -83.29 30.19
CA GLY A 928 8.23 -83.83 29.12
C GLY A 928 7.61 -82.75 28.24
N ALA A 929 7.20 -83.16 27.04
CA ALA A 929 6.52 -82.28 26.10
C ALA A 929 5.09 -81.96 26.54
N ILE A 930 4.39 -82.88 27.22
CA ILE A 930 2.97 -82.70 27.63
C ILE A 930 2.80 -82.94 29.13
N ASP A 931 2.19 -81.98 29.83
CA ASP A 931 1.89 -82.06 31.26
C ASP A 931 0.51 -81.50 31.59
N ALA A 932 -0.45 -82.40 31.84
CA ALA A 932 -1.80 -82.07 32.32
C ALA A 932 -1.92 -82.05 33.87
N ASN A 933 -0.80 -82.14 34.59
CA ASN A 933 -0.68 -81.96 36.03
C ASN A 933 0.16 -80.71 36.36
N TYR A 934 0.28 -79.78 35.41
CA TYR A 934 1.16 -78.63 35.54
C TYR A 934 0.76 -77.73 36.72
N GLY A 935 1.76 -77.32 37.52
CA GLY A 935 1.56 -76.57 38.77
C GLY A 935 1.26 -77.43 40.00
N TYR A 936 1.16 -78.76 39.86
CA TYR A 936 0.87 -79.70 40.95
C TYR A 936 1.97 -80.77 41.12
N PRO A 937 2.19 -81.31 42.34
CA PRO A 937 3.17 -82.37 42.58
C PRO A 937 2.85 -83.66 41.83
N THR A 938 3.86 -84.36 41.31
CA THR A 938 3.71 -85.64 40.61
C THR A 938 3.36 -86.80 41.55
N GLU A 939 3.49 -86.63 42.86
CA GLU A 939 3.07 -87.60 43.88
C GLU A 939 1.56 -87.57 44.14
N ASN A 940 0.83 -86.61 43.57
CA ASN A 940 -0.61 -86.52 43.75
C ASN A 940 -1.32 -87.80 43.29
N PRO A 941 -2.25 -88.35 44.10
CA PRO A 941 -2.93 -89.60 43.77
C PRO A 941 -3.97 -89.45 42.65
N VAL A 942 -4.36 -88.21 42.34
CA VAL A 942 -5.27 -87.82 41.25
C VAL A 942 -4.70 -86.55 40.65
N TYR A 943 -4.42 -86.57 39.35
CA TYR A 943 -4.00 -85.40 38.59
C TYR A 943 -5.24 -84.63 38.11
N PRO A 944 -5.13 -83.30 37.95
CA PRO A 944 -6.26 -82.45 37.63
C PRO A 944 -6.75 -82.59 36.17
N GLY A 945 -5.89 -83.04 35.26
CA GLY A 945 -6.16 -83.01 33.82
C GLY A 945 -5.99 -84.35 33.10
N ARG A 946 -6.85 -84.56 32.10
CA ARG A 946 -6.76 -85.68 31.13
C ARG A 946 -6.17 -85.17 29.82
N VAL A 947 -5.47 -86.04 29.09
CA VAL A 947 -4.87 -85.73 27.78
C VAL A 947 -5.57 -86.54 26.70
N ALA A 948 -5.96 -85.89 25.61
CA ALA A 948 -6.41 -86.53 24.38
C ALA A 948 -5.52 -86.10 23.20
N ILE A 949 -4.88 -87.06 22.55
CA ILE A 949 -4.16 -86.88 21.30
C ILE A 949 -4.99 -87.53 20.19
N LEU A 950 -5.50 -86.72 19.29
CA LEU A 950 -6.35 -87.12 18.17
C LEU A 950 -5.53 -86.96 16.89
N THR A 951 -5.30 -88.06 16.19
CA THR A 951 -4.54 -88.08 14.92
C THR A 951 -5.40 -88.62 13.79
N ASP A 952 -4.85 -88.72 12.58
CA ASP A 952 -5.40 -89.57 11.53
C ASP A 952 -4.58 -90.86 11.41
N LYS A 953 -5.22 -91.93 10.88
CA LYS A 953 -4.66 -93.30 10.87
C LYS A 953 -3.33 -93.44 10.11
N ALA A 954 -2.90 -92.43 9.35
CA ALA A 954 -1.64 -92.45 8.63
C ALA A 954 -0.46 -91.92 9.47
N ASN A 955 -0.73 -91.19 10.55
CA ASN A 955 0.28 -90.42 11.26
C ASN A 955 0.72 -91.08 12.56
N SER A 956 1.95 -90.79 12.97
CA SER A 956 2.60 -91.34 14.15
C SER A 956 2.86 -90.27 15.21
N VAL A 957 3.02 -90.73 16.44
CA VAL A 957 3.54 -89.91 17.55
C VAL A 957 4.90 -90.47 17.95
N TYR A 958 5.91 -89.62 18.00
CA TYR A 958 7.28 -89.93 18.36
C TYR A 958 7.72 -89.13 19.58
N THR A 959 8.84 -89.50 20.18
CA THR A 959 9.49 -88.73 21.24
C THR A 959 10.97 -88.57 20.91
N THR A 960 11.57 -87.46 21.35
CA THR A 960 13.03 -87.25 21.33
C THR A 960 13.70 -87.70 22.64
N GLY A 961 12.91 -88.01 23.66
CA GLY A 961 13.39 -88.42 24.97
C GLY A 961 14.32 -89.62 24.91
N LEU A 962 15.41 -89.55 25.69
CA LEU A 962 16.34 -90.64 25.89
C LEU A 962 16.35 -91.04 27.37
N GLY A 963 16.50 -92.34 27.66
CA GLY A 963 16.48 -92.87 29.02
C GLY A 963 15.06 -92.98 29.61
N PHE A 964 14.96 -93.18 30.93
CA PHE A 964 13.73 -93.62 31.60
C PHE A 964 13.35 -92.80 32.85
N ALA A 965 13.96 -91.62 33.04
CA ALA A 965 13.81 -90.83 34.26
C ALA A 965 12.65 -89.82 34.22
N GLU A 966 12.30 -89.30 33.05
CA GLU A 966 11.27 -88.28 32.87
C GLU A 966 10.16 -88.73 31.92
N ALA A 967 8.91 -88.38 32.24
CA ALA A 967 7.77 -88.68 31.39
C ALA A 967 7.68 -87.69 30.24
N ASP A 968 7.37 -88.17 29.05
CA ASP A 968 7.03 -87.35 27.88
C ASP A 968 5.62 -86.79 28.00
N ILE A 969 4.71 -87.57 28.60
CA ILE A 969 3.31 -87.21 28.88
C ILE A 969 2.96 -87.52 30.33
N THR A 970 2.45 -86.51 31.04
CA THR A 970 1.89 -86.63 32.41
C THR A 970 0.40 -86.30 32.40
N ALA A 971 -0.45 -87.19 32.90
CA ALA A 971 -1.92 -87.01 32.87
C ALA A 971 -2.67 -87.90 33.88
N GLU A 972 -3.90 -87.56 34.26
CA GLU A 972 -4.76 -88.48 35.01
C GLU A 972 -5.20 -89.65 34.12
N SER A 973 -5.70 -89.30 32.94
CA SER A 973 -6.04 -90.25 31.87
C SER A 973 -5.46 -89.78 30.55
N LEU A 974 -5.03 -90.71 29.70
CA LEU A 974 -4.51 -90.45 28.36
C LEU A 974 -5.31 -91.23 27.32
N LEU A 975 -5.93 -90.52 26.40
CA LEU A 975 -6.56 -91.06 25.19
C LEU A 975 -5.68 -90.71 23.98
N VAL A 976 -5.21 -91.72 23.26
CA VAL A 976 -4.55 -91.57 21.97
C VAL A 976 -5.39 -92.28 20.93
N ARG A 977 -5.87 -91.56 19.93
CA ARG A 977 -6.79 -92.09 18.94
C ARG A 977 -6.30 -91.89 17.51
N SER A 978 -6.53 -92.93 16.72
CA SER A 978 -6.26 -92.97 15.28
C SER A 978 -4.78 -92.83 14.92
N VAL A 979 -3.86 -93.38 15.72
CA VAL A 979 -2.41 -93.28 15.44
C VAL A 979 -1.89 -94.53 14.71
N LEU A 980 -0.93 -94.37 13.79
CA LEU A 980 -0.21 -95.48 13.17
C LEU A 980 0.79 -96.10 14.17
N ASN A 981 1.77 -95.31 14.61
CA ASN A 981 2.74 -95.70 15.63
C ASN A 981 2.72 -94.74 16.82
N PHE A 982 2.65 -95.27 18.04
CA PHE A 982 2.83 -94.51 19.26
C PHE A 982 4.18 -94.87 19.90
N GLY A 983 5.24 -94.18 19.49
CA GLY A 983 6.63 -94.49 19.83
C GLY A 983 7.27 -95.53 18.90
N LYS A 984 8.57 -95.78 19.08
CA LYS A 984 9.32 -96.83 18.39
C LYS A 984 9.83 -97.84 19.42
N ALA A 985 10.08 -99.09 19.02
CA ALA A 985 10.61 -100.10 19.95
C ALA A 985 11.96 -99.69 20.57
N SER A 986 12.82 -98.97 19.84
CA SER A 986 14.09 -98.43 20.33
C SER A 986 13.95 -97.15 21.16
N GLN A 987 12.78 -96.49 21.10
CA GLN A 987 12.51 -95.20 21.73
C GLN A 987 11.03 -95.14 22.13
N PRO A 988 10.66 -95.78 23.26
CA PRO A 988 9.29 -95.82 23.72
C PRO A 988 8.84 -94.43 24.22
N ILE A 989 7.55 -94.12 24.08
CA ILE A 989 6.96 -92.91 24.69
C ILE A 989 6.80 -93.14 26.19
N ARG A 990 7.35 -92.23 26.99
CA ARG A 990 7.40 -92.34 28.45
C ARG A 990 6.17 -91.68 29.05
N LEU A 991 5.42 -92.44 29.83
CA LEU A 991 4.09 -92.07 30.33
C LEU A 991 4.06 -92.08 31.85
N ARG A 992 3.54 -91.00 32.43
CA ARG A 992 3.09 -90.97 33.82
C ARG A 992 1.58 -90.73 33.83
N VAL A 993 0.82 -91.83 33.82
CA VAL A 993 -0.65 -91.82 33.76
C VAL A 993 -1.23 -92.62 34.92
N ASN A 994 -2.17 -92.07 35.68
CA ASN A 994 -2.71 -92.69 36.89
C ASN A 994 -3.87 -93.67 36.63
N ASP A 995 -4.90 -93.24 35.90
CA ASP A 995 -6.19 -93.93 35.83
C ASP A 995 -6.37 -94.69 34.51
N ASP A 996 -6.79 -94.03 33.44
CA ASP A 996 -7.07 -94.67 32.15
C ASP A 996 -6.01 -94.34 31.09
N PHE A 997 -5.39 -95.37 30.49
CA PHE A 997 -4.63 -95.23 29.25
C PHE A 997 -5.35 -95.95 28.10
N THR A 998 -5.87 -95.19 27.14
CA THR A 998 -6.53 -95.71 25.95
C THR A 998 -5.70 -95.43 24.71
N LEU A 999 -5.22 -96.48 24.04
CA LEU A 999 -4.45 -96.37 22.78
C LEU A 999 -5.17 -97.08 21.63
N LEU A 1000 -5.76 -96.29 20.73
CA LEU A 1000 -6.44 -96.78 19.54
C LEU A 1000 -5.57 -96.52 18.30
N GLY A 1001 -4.75 -97.50 17.94
CA GLY A 1001 -3.82 -97.40 16.81
C GLY A 1001 -3.41 -98.76 16.27
N SER A 1002 -2.35 -98.80 15.43
CA SER A 1002 -1.77 -100.04 14.90
C SER A 1002 -0.65 -100.58 15.76
N PHE A 1003 0.29 -99.74 16.17
CA PHE A 1003 1.46 -100.12 16.99
C PHE A 1003 1.69 -99.14 18.13
N GLY A 1004 2.16 -99.61 19.29
CA GLY A 1004 2.54 -98.77 20.42
C GLY A 1004 3.72 -99.31 21.22
N ALA A 1005 4.61 -98.42 21.64
CA ALA A 1005 5.71 -98.72 22.55
C ALA A 1005 5.67 -97.77 23.77
N PRO A 1006 4.74 -97.95 24.72
CA PRO A 1006 4.70 -97.16 25.94
C PRO A 1006 5.71 -97.66 26.99
N PHE A 1007 6.30 -96.72 27.74
CA PHE A 1007 7.07 -97.00 28.94
C PHE A 1007 6.43 -96.27 30.13
N TYR A 1008 6.09 -97.00 31.20
CA TYR A 1008 5.41 -96.41 32.35
C TYR A 1008 6.42 -95.97 33.42
N ILE A 1009 6.40 -94.69 33.77
CA ILE A 1009 7.16 -94.14 34.89
C ILE A 1009 6.28 -94.16 36.13
N GLY A 1010 6.75 -94.84 37.18
CA GLY A 1010 5.98 -95.07 38.40
C GLY A 1010 5.09 -96.31 38.29
N GLU A 1011 3.88 -96.26 38.85
CA GLU A 1011 2.91 -97.34 38.72
C GLU A 1011 2.30 -97.38 37.32
N ARG A 1012 1.98 -98.59 36.86
CA ARG A 1012 1.25 -98.81 35.61
C ARG A 1012 -0.17 -98.21 35.74
N PRO A 1013 -0.74 -97.61 34.67
CA PRO A 1013 -2.11 -97.07 34.71
C PRO A 1013 -3.12 -98.12 35.18
N ARG A 1014 -4.12 -97.71 35.97
CA ARG A 1014 -5.12 -98.64 36.54
C ARG A 1014 -5.88 -99.42 35.48
N ASN A 1015 -6.27 -98.75 34.39
CA ASN A 1015 -6.94 -99.36 33.26
C ASN A 1015 -6.18 -99.06 31.97
N ILE A 1016 -6.00 -100.09 31.15
CA ILE A 1016 -5.41 -99.96 29.82
C ILE A 1016 -6.37 -100.55 28.81
N THR A 1017 -6.78 -99.73 27.84
CA THR A 1017 -7.61 -100.15 26.72
C THR A 1017 -6.84 -99.93 25.44
N THR A 1018 -6.67 -100.95 24.60
CA THR A 1018 -5.92 -100.77 23.35
C THR A 1018 -6.46 -101.62 22.20
N THR A 1019 -6.29 -101.12 20.98
CA THR A 1019 -6.41 -101.90 19.73
C THR A 1019 -5.07 -102.09 19.02
N ALA A 1020 -3.99 -101.51 19.55
CA ALA A 1020 -2.66 -101.54 18.95
C ALA A 1020 -1.86 -102.75 19.43
N ASP A 1021 -0.90 -103.20 18.61
CA ASP A 1021 0.13 -104.13 19.04
C ASP A 1021 1.10 -103.39 19.98
N ILE A 1022 1.03 -103.69 21.29
CA ILE A 1022 1.84 -103.03 22.32
C ILE A 1022 3.14 -103.81 22.57
N ILE A 1023 4.28 -103.14 22.47
CA ILE A 1023 5.58 -103.58 23.00
C ILE A 1023 5.85 -102.82 24.30
N GLU A 1024 5.68 -103.50 25.43
CA GLU A 1024 5.94 -102.94 26.76
C GLU A 1024 7.35 -103.31 27.22
N ILE A 1025 8.19 -102.30 27.47
CA ILE A 1025 9.57 -102.50 27.95
C ILE A 1025 9.55 -102.43 29.49
N ASN A 1026 9.65 -103.59 30.15
CA ASN A 1026 9.67 -103.69 31.61
C ASN A 1026 11.09 -103.94 32.12
N ILE A 1027 11.69 -102.94 32.78
CA ILE A 1027 13.05 -103.00 33.33
C ILE A 1027 13.12 -103.32 34.83
N ASN A 1028 11.98 -103.54 35.50
CA ASN A 1028 11.94 -103.82 36.95
C ASN A 1028 12.43 -105.24 37.34
N GLY A 1029 13.07 -105.98 36.43
CA GLY A 1029 13.55 -107.36 36.66
C GLY A 1029 15.01 -107.64 36.34
N LEU A 1030 15.81 -106.67 35.87
CA LEU A 1030 17.18 -106.91 35.39
C LEU A 1030 18.22 -106.09 36.16
N SER A 1031 18.40 -106.40 37.44
CA SER A 1031 19.59 -105.99 38.18
C SER A 1031 20.66 -107.08 38.06
N GLY A 1032 21.60 -106.88 37.13
CA GLY A 1032 22.85 -107.62 37.06
C GLY A 1032 22.89 -108.76 36.02
N GLN A 1033 23.12 -108.42 34.76
CA GLN A 1033 24.17 -109.03 33.91
C GLN A 1033 24.22 -108.38 32.51
N GLN A 1034 25.43 -107.92 32.15
CA GLN A 1034 26.01 -107.72 30.82
C GLN A 1034 25.22 -106.91 29.76
N LEU A 1035 25.68 -105.66 29.56
CA LEU A 1035 25.61 -104.97 28.28
C LEU A 1035 26.14 -105.90 27.18
N ILE A 1036 25.28 -106.24 26.23
CA ILE A 1036 25.71 -106.67 24.89
C ILE A 1036 25.18 -105.60 23.94
N GLU A 1037 26.08 -104.75 23.46
CA GLU A 1037 25.82 -103.95 22.27
C GLU A 1037 25.57 -104.89 21.09
N VAL A 1038 24.43 -104.72 20.45
CA VAL A 1038 24.16 -105.25 19.12
C VAL A 1038 24.01 -104.03 18.22
N GLU A 1039 25.09 -103.67 17.53
CA GLU A 1039 25.06 -102.71 16.43
C GLU A 1039 24.19 -103.25 15.29
N SER A 1040 23.36 -102.39 14.71
CA SER A 1040 22.66 -102.68 13.46
C SER A 1040 23.54 -102.32 12.25
N LEU A 1041 23.84 -103.36 11.49
CA LEU A 1041 24.64 -103.38 10.27
C LEU A 1041 23.87 -102.76 9.08
N SER A 1042 24.24 -101.55 8.65
CA SER A 1042 24.16 -101.15 7.23
C SER A 1042 24.90 -99.85 6.97
N GLU A 1043 26.24 -99.87 7.00
CA GLU A 1043 27.05 -98.95 6.20
C GLU A 1043 28.40 -99.62 5.93
N VAL A 1044 28.44 -100.35 4.82
CA VAL A 1044 29.66 -100.94 4.25
C VAL A 1044 30.33 -99.87 3.40
N ASP A 1045 31.50 -99.44 3.87
CA ASP A 1045 32.60 -98.81 3.13
C ASP A 1045 33.05 -99.70 1.94
N PRO A 1046 33.57 -99.15 0.83
CA PRO A 1046 35.02 -99.22 0.69
C PRO A 1046 35.64 -98.06 -0.11
N ALA A 1047 36.62 -97.37 0.49
CA ALA A 1047 38.04 -97.56 0.18
C ALA A 1047 38.84 -96.24 0.18
N ILE A 1048 39.85 -96.06 1.06
CA ILE A 1048 41.22 -96.62 1.04
C ILE A 1048 42.26 -95.79 0.23
N PHE A 1049 43.29 -95.32 0.96
CA PHE A 1049 44.65 -94.89 0.58
C PHE A 1049 44.80 -93.63 -0.31
N ALA A 1050 45.69 -92.66 -0.11
CA ALA A 1050 46.92 -92.44 0.67
C ALA A 1050 47.14 -90.90 0.74
N GLU A 1051 48.07 -90.25 1.46
CA GLU A 1051 49.30 -90.65 2.13
C GLU A 1051 49.71 -89.55 3.13
N VAL A 1052 50.55 -89.96 4.07
CA VAL A 1052 51.09 -89.26 5.23
C VAL A 1052 52.05 -88.12 4.87
N ARG A 1053 52.00 -87.00 5.60
CA ARG A 1053 53.19 -86.42 6.27
C ARG A 1053 52.83 -85.43 7.38
N ASN A 1054 53.40 -85.72 8.55
CA ASN A 1054 53.27 -85.03 9.82
C ASN A 1054 54.59 -84.31 10.13
N TYR A 1055 54.55 -83.07 10.63
CA TYR A 1055 55.53 -82.29 11.42
C TYR A 1055 54.92 -80.87 11.53
N ASN A 1056 54.97 -80.10 12.61
CA ASN A 1056 55.37 -80.22 14.01
C ASN A 1056 54.80 -78.97 14.72
N VAL A 1057 54.75 -78.99 16.05
CA VAL A 1057 54.31 -77.90 16.94
C VAL A 1057 55.45 -76.87 17.15
N ASP A 1058 55.16 -75.55 17.16
CA ASP A 1058 55.46 -74.57 18.23
C ASP A 1058 55.36 -73.08 17.79
N ASP A 1059 54.67 -72.31 18.64
CA ASP A 1059 54.81 -70.88 18.99
C ASP A 1059 54.90 -69.76 17.93
N VAL A 1060 53.73 -69.21 17.57
CA VAL A 1060 53.53 -67.75 17.36
C VAL A 1060 52.12 -67.37 17.82
N SER A 1061 52.01 -66.46 18.79
CA SER A 1061 50.73 -65.83 19.16
C SER A 1061 50.24 -64.94 18.00
N LEU A 1062 49.05 -65.22 17.47
CA LEU A 1062 48.40 -64.36 16.48
C LEU A 1062 47.32 -63.50 17.16
N LEU A 1063 47.51 -62.19 17.10
CA LEU A 1063 46.57 -61.15 17.52
C LEU A 1063 45.35 -61.13 16.57
N MET A 1064 44.13 -61.16 17.10
CA MET A 1064 42.88 -61.21 16.29
C MET A 1064 42.61 -59.87 15.58
N PRO A 1065 42.21 -59.81 14.30
CA PRO A 1065 41.82 -58.55 13.65
C PRO A 1065 40.49 -57.96 14.15
N ARG A 1066 40.11 -56.81 13.59
CA ARG A 1066 39.51 -55.63 14.26
C ARG A 1066 38.07 -55.74 14.80
N ASP A 1067 37.24 -56.70 14.40
CA ASP A 1067 35.83 -56.80 14.84
C ASP A 1067 35.64 -57.39 16.25
N GLN A 1068 36.72 -57.86 16.88
CA GLN A 1068 36.72 -58.38 18.24
C GLN A 1068 37.63 -57.60 19.21
N ARG A 1069 37.83 -56.29 18.97
CA ARG A 1069 38.58 -55.43 19.90
C ARG A 1069 37.71 -54.25 20.38
N PHE A 1070 37.51 -54.18 21.69
CA PHE A 1070 36.85 -53.09 22.40
C PHE A 1070 37.92 -52.10 22.86
N ASP A 1071 38.08 -50.99 22.12
CA ASP A 1071 38.55 -49.64 22.51
C ASP A 1071 39.10 -48.87 21.27
N GLU A 1072 38.69 -47.61 21.16
CA GLU A 1072 38.48 -46.78 19.95
C GLU A 1072 39.68 -45.90 19.49
N GLU A 1073 39.45 -45.21 18.35
CA GLU A 1073 40.13 -44.04 17.73
C GLU A 1073 41.05 -44.26 16.48
N ASP A 1074 40.42 -43.96 15.32
CA ASP A 1074 40.77 -42.95 14.30
C ASP A 1074 41.91 -43.07 13.26
N GLU A 1075 41.51 -42.56 12.07
CA GLU A 1075 42.26 -42.00 10.92
C GLU A 1075 43.11 -42.97 10.07
N GLU A 1076 43.19 -42.92 8.73
CA GLU A 1076 42.83 -41.97 7.67
C GLU A 1076 42.97 -42.76 6.34
N GLU A 1077 42.16 -42.46 5.31
CA GLU A 1077 42.62 -42.12 3.94
C GLU A 1077 41.46 -42.14 2.93
N ASP A 1078 41.14 -40.93 2.47
CA ASP A 1078 40.41 -40.59 1.26
C ASP A 1078 41.20 -40.98 -0.01
N GLU A 1079 40.52 -41.29 -1.11
CA GLU A 1079 41.07 -41.05 -2.45
C GLU A 1079 40.05 -40.31 -3.33
N GLU A 1080 40.50 -39.19 -3.89
CA GLU A 1080 39.85 -38.34 -4.87
C GLU A 1080 39.46 -39.11 -6.15
N GLU A 1081 38.28 -38.82 -6.71
CA GLU A 1081 38.19 -38.58 -8.15
C GLU A 1081 36.99 -37.68 -8.50
N SER A 1082 37.28 -36.56 -9.16
CA SER A 1082 36.31 -35.74 -9.89
C SER A 1082 36.66 -35.79 -11.38
N ILE A 1083 35.64 -35.77 -12.25
CA ILE A 1083 35.54 -35.09 -13.59
C ILE A 1083 34.73 -35.92 -14.63
N LEU A 1084 33.76 -35.23 -15.26
CA LEU A 1084 32.92 -35.56 -16.45
C LEU A 1084 31.79 -36.60 -16.20
N GLN A 1085 30.50 -36.33 -16.41
CA GLN A 1085 29.78 -35.38 -17.26
C GLN A 1085 28.33 -35.22 -16.78
#